data_AF-A0A846EVJ9-F1
#
_entry.id   AF-A0A846EVJ9-F1
#
_cell.length_a   1.000
_cell.length_b   1.000
_cell.length_c   1.000
_cell.angle_alpha   90.00
_cell.angle_beta   90.00
_cell.angle_gamma   90.00
#
_symmetry.space_group_name_H-M   'P 1'
#
loop_
_entity.id
_entity.type
_entity.pdbx_description
1 polymer ?
#
loop_
_entity_poly.entity_id
_entity_poly.type
_entity_poly.pdbx_seq_one_letter_code
_entity_poly.pdbx_strand_id
1 'polypeptide(L)'
;MRIPMTTYRIQFTPNFGFDSAKAIVTYLAELGISDIYASPIFKAKTGSNHGYDVVNSNILNPELGGKEKFAELVTEINSNQMGWLQDIVPNHMAFSSQNHILVDVLENGPESQYRDYFDIDWNHPYEGIKGRVLAPFLGKFYGDCLESGELKLNYGQNGLTVNYYDHQFPIRIDSYTQVLTYNIGKLRNKLGRKNQDFVKLQGVLYSLKYIPSGAEGRERYDQISFIKGMLWELWNENLHIQEFVEENIETFNGVPGKPESFDLLDKLLSEQYFRLSFWKVGNEELNYRRFFTVNDLISVRVEDEQVFNTTHALILEMLKEEKFTGLRIDHIDGLYDPAQYLNRLREKANAPYIVVEKILEPSEDLPVNWPVQGTTGYDFLNYVNGIFCDHFKEEEFDQIYSRFIQGTSNYGQLADQNQRLIINKHLAGDIDNLAHLLKDISSKYRYASDFTIFGLKAALVEVMSVFPVYRTYVSKEGVSKADRECIQRVIAKTKEKIPFFINELLNELSFIEKFLLFEFDEHLNQEDKDKWLHFVMRLQQFTGPLMAKGVEDTVLYVYNRLICLNEVGSTPSKFGVSVEDFHGFNQHRIAYWPHTMSGTSTHDTKRGEDVRTRINVLSEIPGEWESYLQKWQEINAPQKDCVAGLDVPASNDEYFLYQTLLGAFPVDESEYPTFVERIKEYIIKAIREAKVNTGWLRPDDDYESSLIKFVEHLLNKSEDNEFLPAFRPLQRKVQYYGVFNSLSQAFLKLTSPGVPDIYQGTELWDLSLVDPDNRRPVDFEKRAEFLKEIKTKIESDILGLIEELLQTPETGKIKMFLIYQALQARREYLDLFQRGDYQKLIVMGSLKDHIVAFSRKWGDSTAIIIAPRLLTKLIQEGENPLGEQVWRETRICLPSGSSLVWKNAITQQKLKEEKEDTLWIRNVLNHFPVALLINEQGETNNDSEPTVDSQN
;
A
#
# COMPACT_ATOMS: atom_id res chain seq x y z
N MET A 1 16.86 -16.54 13.84
CA MET A 1 15.73 -15.93 13.12
C MET A 1 14.45 -16.64 13.52
N ARG A 2 13.44 -15.91 14.01
CA ARG A 2 12.07 -16.40 14.24
C ARG A 2 11.28 -16.21 12.94
N ILE A 3 10.71 -17.27 12.37
CA ILE A 3 9.75 -17.16 11.27
C ILE A 3 8.35 -17.14 11.86
N PRO A 4 7.50 -16.13 11.58
CA PRO A 4 6.11 -16.14 12.02
C PRO A 4 5.37 -17.36 11.46
N MET A 5 4.55 -18.01 12.28
CA MET A 5 3.60 -19.03 11.81
C MET A 5 2.43 -18.38 11.06
N THR A 6 1.96 -17.24 11.59
CA THR A 6 0.86 -16.41 11.08
C THR A 6 1.03 -14.98 11.60
N THR A 7 0.81 -13.99 10.75
CA THR A 7 0.82 -12.57 11.12
C THR A 7 -0.60 -12.01 11.23
N TYR A 8 -0.79 -11.03 12.13
CA TYR A 8 -2.05 -10.29 12.24
C TYR A 8 -1.79 -8.79 12.14
N ARG A 9 -2.25 -8.15 11.06
CA ARG A 9 -2.02 -6.72 10.79
C ARG A 9 -2.92 -5.86 11.67
N ILE A 10 -2.31 -4.99 12.49
CA ILE A 10 -2.98 -3.98 13.31
C ILE A 10 -2.67 -2.58 12.77
N GLN A 11 -3.71 -1.79 12.57
CA GLN A 11 -3.67 -0.36 12.26
C GLN A 11 -3.67 0.44 13.56
N PHE A 12 -2.48 0.88 13.99
CA PHE A 12 -2.34 1.79 15.13
C PHE A 12 -2.78 3.20 14.76
N THR A 13 -3.68 3.76 15.56
CA THR A 13 -4.21 5.13 15.42
C THR A 13 -4.31 5.76 16.81
N PRO A 14 -4.51 7.09 16.92
CA PRO A 14 -4.78 7.70 18.23
C PRO A 14 -5.98 7.08 18.97
N ASN A 15 -6.95 6.54 18.23
CA ASN A 15 -8.13 5.86 18.80
C ASN A 15 -7.89 4.37 19.12
N PHE A 16 -6.81 3.78 18.60
CA PHE A 16 -6.41 2.39 18.84
C PHE A 16 -4.88 2.34 19.08
N GLY A 17 -4.48 2.81 20.27
CA GLY A 17 -3.09 2.87 20.71
C GLY A 17 -2.59 1.59 21.39
N PHE A 18 -1.44 1.67 22.07
CA PHE A 18 -0.78 0.53 22.70
C PHE A 18 -1.60 -0.12 23.83
N ASP A 19 -2.36 0.66 24.60
CA ASP A 19 -3.24 0.10 25.65
C ASP A 19 -4.39 -0.73 25.05
N SER A 20 -5.01 -0.26 23.96
CA SER A 20 -6.03 -1.02 23.23
C SER A 20 -5.46 -2.30 22.60
N ALA A 21 -4.28 -2.21 21.99
CA ALA A 21 -3.60 -3.38 21.44
C ALA A 21 -3.24 -4.40 22.54
N LYS A 22 -2.81 -3.94 23.72
CA LYS A 22 -2.51 -4.79 24.88
C LYS A 22 -3.73 -5.60 25.32
N ALA A 23 -4.91 -4.98 25.33
CA ALA A 23 -6.16 -5.63 25.72
C ALA A 23 -6.57 -6.81 24.81
N ILE A 24 -6.09 -6.85 23.57
CA ILE A 24 -6.46 -7.89 22.60
C ILE A 24 -5.38 -8.98 22.42
N VAL A 25 -4.21 -8.86 23.05
CA VAL A 25 -3.10 -9.82 22.87
C VAL A 25 -3.52 -11.25 23.20
N THR A 26 -4.19 -11.45 24.35
CA THR A 26 -4.68 -12.78 24.76
C THR A 26 -5.64 -13.36 23.73
N TYR A 27 -6.58 -12.55 23.22
CA TYR A 27 -7.50 -12.97 22.17
C TYR A 27 -6.76 -13.43 20.90
N LEU A 28 -5.77 -12.66 20.44
CA LEU A 28 -4.98 -13.02 19.25
C LEU A 28 -4.18 -14.31 19.47
N ALA A 29 -3.56 -14.46 20.63
CA ALA A 29 -2.80 -15.66 21.00
C ALA A 29 -3.70 -16.91 21.04
N GLU A 30 -4.90 -16.76 21.60
CA GLU A 30 -5.93 -17.81 21.66
C GLU A 30 -6.48 -18.16 20.28
N LEU A 31 -6.67 -17.19 19.39
CA LEU A 31 -7.10 -17.42 18.00
C LEU A 31 -6.07 -18.28 17.24
N GLY A 32 -4.79 -18.15 17.59
CA GLY A 32 -3.69 -18.89 16.98
C GLY A 32 -2.62 -18.01 16.33
N ILE A 33 -2.72 -16.69 16.45
CA ILE A 33 -1.75 -15.74 15.87
C ILE A 33 -0.40 -15.90 16.57
N SER A 34 0.70 -15.88 15.79
CA SER A 34 2.05 -15.96 16.35
C SER A 34 2.73 -14.60 16.46
N ASP A 35 2.44 -13.66 15.56
CA ASP A 35 3.12 -12.38 15.51
C ASP A 35 2.13 -11.25 15.17
N ILE A 36 2.21 -10.14 15.91
CA ILE A 36 1.54 -8.90 15.54
C ILE A 36 2.32 -8.28 14.38
N TYR A 37 1.63 -7.94 13.30
CA TYR A 37 2.15 -7.11 12.23
C TYR A 37 1.66 -5.68 12.46
N ALA A 38 2.52 -4.84 13.03
CA ALA A 38 2.14 -3.48 13.41
C ALA A 38 2.34 -2.50 12.25
N SER A 39 1.37 -1.60 12.02
CA SER A 39 1.58 -0.38 11.23
C SER A 39 2.71 0.49 11.80
N PRO A 40 3.20 1.51 11.08
CA PRO A 40 4.27 2.38 11.59
C PRO A 40 3.89 2.99 12.94
N ILE A 41 4.76 2.82 13.95
CA ILE A 41 4.52 3.29 15.34
C ILE A 41 5.40 4.49 15.73
N PHE A 42 6.17 5.03 14.79
CA PHE A 42 7.06 6.16 15.04
C PHE A 42 6.29 7.48 14.97
N LYS A 43 6.86 8.54 15.53
CA LYS A 43 6.21 9.86 15.58
C LYS A 43 5.91 10.33 14.16
N ALA A 44 4.63 10.42 13.86
CA ALA A 44 4.07 10.94 12.61
C ALA A 44 3.46 12.34 12.83
N LYS A 45 2.86 12.94 11.81
CA LYS A 45 2.06 14.17 11.99
C LYS A 45 0.99 13.93 13.05
N THR A 46 0.77 14.92 13.92
CA THR A 46 -0.34 14.91 14.89
C THR A 46 -1.67 14.57 14.21
N GLY A 47 -2.40 13.62 14.77
CA GLY A 47 -3.69 13.16 14.24
C GLY A 47 -3.59 12.20 13.06
N SER A 48 -2.39 11.71 12.70
CA SER A 48 -2.22 10.70 11.65
C SER A 48 -2.95 9.40 12.02
N ASN A 49 -3.75 8.90 11.08
CA ASN A 49 -4.49 7.64 11.22
C ASN A 49 -3.78 6.44 10.57
N HIS A 50 -2.51 6.60 10.15
CA HIS A 50 -1.77 5.55 9.45
C HIS A 50 -0.28 5.48 9.79
N GLY A 51 0.35 6.58 10.24
CA GLY A 51 1.74 6.61 10.68
C GLY A 51 2.81 6.71 9.57
N TYR A 52 2.44 6.53 8.29
CA TYR A 52 3.37 6.68 7.14
C TYR A 52 3.96 8.08 6.94
N ASP A 53 3.31 9.12 7.43
CA ASP A 53 3.76 10.51 7.41
C ASP A 53 4.69 10.83 8.59
N VAL A 54 5.80 10.08 8.66
CA VAL A 54 6.79 10.13 9.75
C VAL A 54 7.44 11.50 9.84
N VAL A 55 7.49 12.08 11.04
CA VAL A 55 8.22 13.33 11.35
C VAL A 55 9.48 13.07 12.18
N ASN A 56 9.55 11.94 12.90
CA ASN A 56 10.74 11.50 13.61
C ASN A 56 10.72 9.97 13.84
N SER A 57 11.62 9.24 13.19
CA SER A 57 11.74 7.78 13.30
C SER A 57 12.42 7.29 14.59
N ASN A 58 13.00 8.20 15.39
CA ASN A 58 13.67 7.89 16.67
C ASN A 58 12.80 8.13 17.90
N ILE A 59 11.50 8.37 17.70
CA ILE A 59 10.55 8.57 18.79
C ILE A 59 9.33 7.68 18.52
N LEU A 60 8.96 6.84 19.49
CA LEU A 60 7.67 6.14 19.45
C LEU A 60 6.54 7.15 19.58
N ASN A 61 5.50 7.04 18.75
CA ASN A 61 4.46 8.04 18.65
C ASN A 61 3.76 8.25 20.02
N PRO A 62 3.82 9.47 20.59
CA PRO A 62 3.14 9.77 21.85
C PRO A 62 1.63 9.59 21.80
N GLU A 63 0.99 9.82 20.65
CA GLU A 63 -0.47 9.64 20.48
C GLU A 63 -0.90 8.16 20.56
N LEU A 64 0.05 7.23 20.38
CA LEU A 64 -0.20 5.79 20.59
C LEU A 64 0.05 5.36 22.03
N GLY A 65 0.55 6.25 22.91
CA GLY A 65 0.90 5.96 24.31
C GLY A 65 2.40 6.02 24.62
N GLY A 66 3.26 6.22 23.62
CA GLY A 66 4.70 6.39 23.80
C GLY A 66 5.45 5.18 24.36
N LYS A 67 6.69 5.41 24.84
CA LYS A 67 7.64 4.34 25.21
C LYS A 67 7.19 3.47 26.39
N GLU A 68 6.54 4.06 27.39
CA GLU A 68 6.10 3.34 28.59
C GLU A 68 5.00 2.33 28.25
N LYS A 69 3.95 2.77 27.55
CA LYS A 69 2.84 1.91 27.12
C LYS A 69 3.28 0.86 26.11
N PHE A 70 4.21 1.20 25.23
CA PHE A 70 4.82 0.21 24.34
C PHE A 70 5.55 -0.89 25.12
N ALA A 71 6.31 -0.55 26.18
CA ALA A 71 7.00 -1.55 27.00
C ALA A 71 6.02 -2.48 27.75
N GLU A 72 4.90 -1.96 28.23
CA GLU A 72 3.82 -2.77 28.81
C GLU A 72 3.23 -3.74 27.77
N LEU A 73 2.93 -3.26 26.57
CA LEU A 73 2.42 -4.08 25.47
C LEU A 73 3.39 -5.19 25.08
N VAL A 74 4.68 -4.89 24.93
CA VAL A 74 5.73 -5.89 24.65
C VAL A 74 5.80 -6.96 25.73
N THR A 75 5.62 -6.58 27.00
CA THR A 75 5.61 -7.55 28.12
C THR A 75 4.44 -8.53 27.99
N GLU A 76 3.25 -8.03 27.60
CA GLU A 76 2.07 -8.87 27.36
C GLU A 76 2.28 -9.81 26.16
N ILE A 77 2.82 -9.30 25.05
CA ILE A 77 3.15 -10.07 23.84
C ILE A 77 4.11 -11.22 24.18
N ASN A 78 5.18 -10.93 24.93
CA ASN A 78 6.16 -11.92 25.35
C ASN A 78 5.56 -12.97 26.30
N SER A 79 4.66 -12.56 27.20
CA SER A 79 3.95 -13.47 28.11
C SER A 79 3.06 -14.47 27.37
N ASN A 80 2.56 -14.08 26.21
CA ASN A 80 1.78 -14.93 25.30
C ASN A 80 2.65 -15.61 24.21
N GLN A 81 3.99 -15.52 24.29
CA GLN A 81 4.96 -16.10 23.35
C GLN A 81 4.79 -15.63 21.89
N MET A 82 4.18 -14.47 21.71
CA MET A 82 3.99 -13.84 20.42
C MET A 82 5.23 -13.03 20.02
N GLY A 83 5.38 -12.76 18.73
CA GLY A 83 6.41 -11.85 18.20
C GLY A 83 5.82 -10.58 17.61
N TRP A 84 6.68 -9.75 17.04
CA TRP A 84 6.33 -8.43 16.51
C TRP A 84 7.06 -8.17 15.19
N LEU A 85 6.27 -8.08 14.11
CA LEU A 85 6.68 -7.64 12.78
C LEU A 85 6.39 -6.15 12.64
N GLN A 86 7.42 -5.30 12.68
CA GLN A 86 7.27 -3.85 12.61
C GLN A 86 7.31 -3.36 11.16
N ASP A 87 6.30 -2.60 10.75
CA ASP A 87 6.32 -1.81 9.52
C ASP A 87 7.22 -0.57 9.65
N ILE A 88 8.12 -0.35 8.70
CA ILE A 88 9.05 0.79 8.69
C ILE A 88 9.04 1.52 7.35
N VAL A 89 9.27 2.84 7.39
CA VAL A 89 9.11 3.75 6.24
C VAL A 89 10.45 4.39 5.87
N PRO A 90 11.31 3.72 5.10
CA PRO A 90 12.65 4.21 4.79
C PRO A 90 12.70 5.20 3.64
N ASN A 91 11.66 5.30 2.80
CA ASN A 91 11.72 6.09 1.56
C ASN A 91 11.50 7.59 1.80
N HIS A 92 10.66 7.96 2.76
CA HIS A 92 10.14 9.32 2.85
C HIS A 92 9.77 9.74 4.28
N MET A 93 9.59 11.05 4.46
CA MET A 93 9.10 11.69 5.69
C MET A 93 8.08 12.77 5.34
N ALA A 94 7.32 13.24 6.33
CA ALA A 94 6.35 14.30 6.13
C ALA A 94 7.02 15.66 5.82
N PHE A 95 6.49 16.36 4.81
CA PHE A 95 6.75 17.77 4.54
C PHE A 95 5.91 18.61 5.53
N SER A 96 6.44 18.81 6.74
CA SER A 96 5.71 19.44 7.83
C SER A 96 6.63 20.24 8.74
N SER A 97 6.08 21.28 9.38
CA SER A 97 6.75 22.01 10.47
C SER A 97 7.05 21.14 11.69
N GLN A 98 6.40 19.97 11.81
CA GLN A 98 6.70 18.99 12.86
C GLN A 98 7.95 18.15 12.55
N ASN A 99 8.43 18.17 11.31
CA ASN A 99 9.66 17.51 10.88
C ASN A 99 10.86 18.45 11.08
N HIS A 100 11.51 18.34 12.23
CA HIS A 100 12.64 19.20 12.62
C HIS A 100 13.82 19.16 11.64
N ILE A 101 14.05 18.04 10.95
CA ILE A 101 15.11 17.91 9.93
C ILE A 101 14.77 18.80 8.74
N LEU A 102 13.53 18.75 8.26
CA LEU A 102 13.08 19.62 7.17
C LEU A 102 13.05 21.09 7.57
N VAL A 103 12.56 21.40 8.77
CA VAL A 103 12.57 22.77 9.30
C VAL A 103 13.99 23.35 9.30
N ASP A 104 14.99 22.56 9.70
CA ASP A 104 16.39 23.00 9.65
C ASP A 104 16.85 23.28 8.21
N VAL A 105 16.49 22.42 7.25
CA VAL A 105 16.80 22.63 5.83
C VAL A 105 16.16 23.91 5.29
N LEU A 106 14.90 24.20 5.66
CA LEU A 106 14.20 25.40 5.20
C LEU A 106 14.71 26.69 5.88
N GLU A 107 15.22 26.61 7.12
CA GLU A 107 15.77 27.76 7.86
C GLU A 107 17.23 28.06 7.51
N ASN A 108 18.06 27.02 7.33
CA ASN A 108 19.51 27.14 7.13
C ASN A 108 19.96 26.89 5.69
N GLY A 109 19.13 26.29 4.85
CA GLY A 109 19.40 26.09 3.42
C GLY A 109 20.71 25.33 3.19
N PRO A 110 21.62 25.84 2.34
CA PRO A 110 22.91 25.21 2.06
C PRO A 110 23.82 25.01 3.29
N GLU A 111 23.60 25.77 4.38
CA GLU A 111 24.39 25.66 5.62
C GLU A 111 23.78 24.65 6.61
N SER A 112 22.68 23.99 6.26
CA SER A 112 22.08 22.94 7.09
C SER A 112 22.95 21.69 7.11
N GLN A 113 23.14 21.09 8.29
CA GLN A 113 23.76 19.77 8.45
C GLN A 113 22.92 18.65 7.80
N TYR A 114 21.65 18.93 7.51
CA TYR A 114 20.71 18.02 6.86
C TYR A 114 20.48 18.36 5.38
N ARG A 115 21.31 19.23 4.79
CA ARG A 115 21.20 19.65 3.38
C ARG A 115 21.02 18.48 2.42
N ASP A 116 21.77 17.40 2.63
CA ASP A 116 21.80 16.20 1.78
C ASP A 116 20.94 15.05 2.33
N TYR A 117 20.13 15.31 3.37
CA TYR A 117 19.27 14.30 4.00
C TYR A 117 18.07 13.94 3.13
N PHE A 118 17.50 14.96 2.47
CA PHE A 118 16.42 14.82 1.52
C PHE A 118 16.93 14.85 0.08
N ASP A 119 16.14 14.27 -0.80
CA ASP A 119 16.42 14.21 -2.22
C ASP A 119 15.95 15.52 -2.90
N ILE A 120 16.79 16.55 -2.80
CA ILE A 120 16.54 17.91 -3.31
C ILE A 120 17.55 18.23 -4.42
N ASP A 121 17.05 18.67 -5.58
CA ASP A 121 17.85 19.30 -6.61
C ASP A 121 18.06 20.79 -6.28
N TRP A 122 19.19 21.06 -5.62
CA TRP A 122 19.62 22.41 -5.26
C TRP A 122 20.05 23.25 -6.47
N ASN A 123 20.41 22.64 -7.60
CA ASN A 123 20.92 23.33 -8.79
C ASN A 123 19.92 23.28 -9.95
N HIS A 124 18.65 23.47 -9.64
CA HIS A 124 17.57 23.47 -10.61
C HIS A 124 17.77 24.53 -11.70
N PRO A 125 17.45 24.25 -12.98
CA PRO A 125 17.65 25.18 -14.10
C PRO A 125 16.84 26.48 -14.02
N TYR A 126 15.72 26.48 -13.28
CA TYR A 126 14.90 27.67 -13.07
C TYR A 126 15.47 28.55 -11.95
N GLU A 127 15.90 29.76 -12.30
CA GLU A 127 16.51 30.73 -11.37
C GLU A 127 15.63 31.05 -10.14
N GLY A 128 14.30 31.00 -10.28
CA GLY A 128 13.38 31.25 -9.16
C GLY A 128 13.40 30.19 -8.04
N ILE A 129 13.92 28.98 -8.30
CA ILE A 129 14.00 27.87 -7.34
C ILE A 129 15.41 27.34 -7.13
N LYS A 130 16.39 27.81 -7.89
CA LYS A 130 17.80 27.49 -7.69
C LYS A 130 18.24 27.89 -6.28
N GLY A 131 18.84 26.94 -5.56
CA GLY A 131 19.26 27.11 -4.17
C GLY A 131 18.11 27.20 -3.15
N ARG A 132 16.87 26.85 -3.54
CA ARG A 132 15.68 26.88 -2.69
C ARG A 132 14.90 25.58 -2.78
N VAL A 133 14.03 25.31 -1.82
CA VAL A 133 13.07 24.21 -1.87
C VAL A 133 11.71 24.73 -2.34
N LEU A 134 11.13 24.17 -3.39
CA LEU A 134 9.77 24.51 -3.79
C LEU A 134 8.78 24.04 -2.70
N ALA A 135 7.83 24.89 -2.33
CA ALA A 135 6.77 24.59 -1.36
C ALA A 135 5.39 24.83 -2.02
N PRO A 136 4.90 23.88 -2.83
CA PRO A 136 3.70 24.04 -3.66
C PRO A 136 2.42 23.73 -2.86
N PHE A 137 2.11 24.56 -1.86
CA PHE A 137 0.98 24.35 -0.94
C PHE A 137 -0.12 25.42 -1.03
N LEU A 138 0.11 26.49 -1.80
CA LEU A 138 -0.89 27.57 -1.89
C LEU A 138 -2.10 27.10 -2.72
N GLY A 139 -3.31 27.48 -2.30
CA GLY A 139 -4.56 27.17 -2.98
C GLY A 139 -4.85 28.04 -4.22
N LYS A 140 -4.12 29.15 -4.39
CA LYS A 140 -4.20 30.08 -5.53
C LYS A 140 -2.82 30.70 -5.82
N PHE A 141 -2.74 31.66 -6.73
CA PHE A 141 -1.46 32.29 -7.06
C PHE A 141 -0.86 33.02 -5.85
N TYR A 142 0.48 33.03 -5.78
CA TYR A 142 1.23 33.59 -4.67
C TYR A 142 0.81 35.03 -4.34
N GLY A 143 0.72 35.90 -5.34
CA GLY A 143 0.29 37.29 -5.15
C GLY A 143 -1.12 37.39 -4.55
N ASP A 144 -2.07 36.55 -5.00
CA ASP A 144 -3.43 36.54 -4.47
C ASP A 144 -3.50 36.04 -3.02
N CYS A 145 -2.64 35.09 -2.62
CA CYS A 145 -2.53 34.64 -1.22
C CYS A 145 -1.87 35.70 -0.33
N LEU A 146 -0.87 36.39 -0.86
CA LEU A 146 -0.16 37.47 -0.17
C LEU A 146 -1.12 38.64 0.08
N GLU A 147 -1.72 39.20 -0.97
CA GLU A 147 -2.54 40.41 -0.90
C GLU A 147 -3.90 40.21 -0.21
N SER A 148 -4.39 38.96 -0.13
CA SER A 148 -5.55 38.62 0.68
C SER A 148 -5.23 38.43 2.16
N GLY A 149 -3.96 38.52 2.57
CA GLY A 149 -3.51 38.29 3.93
C GLY A 149 -3.64 36.84 4.41
N GLU A 150 -3.63 35.87 3.48
CA GLU A 150 -3.59 34.43 3.84
C GLU A 150 -2.19 33.99 4.28
N LEU A 151 -1.15 34.66 3.76
CA LEU A 151 0.23 34.51 4.23
C LEU A 151 0.49 35.47 5.39
N LYS A 152 0.84 34.92 6.56
CA LYS A 152 1.06 35.71 7.76
C LYS A 152 2.39 35.37 8.42
N LEU A 153 3.26 36.36 8.54
CA LEU A 153 4.40 36.33 9.45
C LEU A 153 3.88 36.25 10.89
N ASN A 154 4.47 35.35 11.68
CA ASN A 154 4.18 35.13 13.09
C ASN A 154 5.49 34.90 13.86
N TYR A 155 5.47 35.16 15.17
CA TYR A 155 6.57 34.85 16.07
C TYR A 155 6.09 33.95 17.22
N GLY A 156 6.88 32.93 17.54
CA GLY A 156 6.63 32.03 18.66
C GLY A 156 7.92 31.49 19.24
N GLN A 157 7.83 30.50 20.14
CA GLN A 157 8.98 29.90 20.82
C GLN A 157 10.05 29.35 19.85
N ASN A 158 9.62 28.84 18.70
CA ASN A 158 10.52 28.29 17.68
C ASN A 158 11.10 29.36 16.74
N GLY A 159 10.69 30.62 16.90
CA GLY A 159 11.15 31.77 16.13
C GLY A 159 10.10 32.36 15.18
N LEU A 160 10.57 33.08 14.16
CA LEU A 160 9.74 33.67 13.12
C LEU A 160 9.34 32.62 12.08
N THR A 161 8.06 32.64 11.69
CA THR A 161 7.48 31.74 10.70
C THR A 161 6.57 32.52 9.76
N VAL A 162 6.44 32.08 8.52
CA VAL A 162 5.30 32.47 7.66
C VAL A 162 4.30 31.33 7.65
N ASN A 163 3.05 31.66 7.98
CA ASN A 163 1.96 30.69 8.07
C ASN A 163 1.01 30.84 6.89
N TYR A 164 0.56 29.70 6.38
CA TYR A 164 -0.52 29.56 5.42
C TYR A 164 -1.51 28.54 5.97
N TYR A 165 -2.57 29.01 6.62
CA TYR A 165 -3.44 28.17 7.45
C TYR A 165 -2.62 27.33 8.45
N ASP A 166 -2.67 26.00 8.35
CA ASP A 166 -1.94 25.07 9.23
C ASP A 166 -0.48 24.85 8.83
N HIS A 167 -0.08 25.25 7.61
CA HIS A 167 1.31 25.17 7.18
C HIS A 167 2.13 26.30 7.82
N GLN A 168 3.26 25.94 8.43
CA GLN A 168 4.19 26.89 9.04
C GLN A 168 5.58 26.68 8.42
N PHE A 169 6.14 27.73 7.85
CA PHE A 169 7.47 27.69 7.24
C PHE A 169 8.42 28.58 8.05
N PRO A 170 9.60 28.08 8.47
CA PRO A 170 10.53 28.87 9.26
C PRO A 170 11.13 29.99 8.42
N ILE A 171 11.25 31.19 8.97
CA ILE A 171 12.01 32.26 8.32
C ILE A 171 13.50 31.94 8.45
N ARG A 172 14.26 32.12 7.37
CA ARG A 172 15.71 32.05 7.36
C ARG A 172 16.28 32.90 8.48
N ILE A 173 17.15 32.31 9.29
CA ILE A 173 17.64 32.94 10.51
C ILE A 173 18.28 34.32 10.28
N ASP A 174 19.04 34.51 9.19
CA ASP A 174 19.68 35.79 8.86
C ASP A 174 18.65 36.89 8.56
N SER A 175 17.48 36.51 8.02
CA SER A 175 16.41 37.43 7.65
C SER A 175 15.63 37.96 8.86
N TYR A 176 15.83 37.41 10.07
CA TYR A 176 15.24 37.94 11.30
C TYR A 176 15.61 39.42 11.50
N THR A 177 16.81 39.80 11.08
CA THR A 177 17.29 41.17 11.18
C THR A 177 16.37 42.16 10.46
N GLN A 178 15.70 41.77 9.36
CA GLN A 178 14.80 42.66 8.63
C GLN A 178 13.57 43.02 9.47
N VAL A 179 12.98 42.04 10.13
CA VAL A 179 11.79 42.22 10.98
C VAL A 179 12.17 42.92 12.29
N LEU A 180 13.25 42.46 12.94
CA LEU A 180 13.63 42.95 14.28
C LEU A 180 14.32 44.32 14.27
N THR A 181 14.82 44.78 13.13
CA THR A 181 15.41 46.14 13.01
C THR A 181 14.47 47.15 12.37
N TYR A 182 13.36 46.71 11.75
CA TYR A 182 12.36 47.61 11.20
C TYR A 182 11.85 48.55 12.31
N ASN A 183 11.88 49.85 12.06
CA ASN A 183 11.49 50.87 13.05
C ASN A 183 12.18 50.79 14.44
N ILE A 184 13.35 50.15 14.59
CA ILE A 184 14.04 49.98 15.89
C ILE A 184 14.34 51.32 16.60
N GLY A 185 14.38 52.43 15.86
CA GLY A 185 14.47 53.77 16.41
C GLY A 185 13.34 54.12 17.40
N LYS A 186 12.11 53.62 17.17
CA LYS A 186 10.96 53.81 18.06
C LYS A 186 11.20 53.11 19.41
N LEU A 187 11.59 51.83 19.38
CA LEU A 187 11.91 51.05 20.58
C LEU A 187 13.06 51.70 21.36
N ARG A 188 14.12 52.14 20.67
CA ARG A 188 15.25 52.85 21.27
C ARG A 188 14.82 54.11 22.01
N ASN A 189 13.87 54.87 21.45
CA ASN A 189 13.35 56.09 22.08
C ASN A 189 12.45 55.76 23.29
N LYS A 190 11.71 54.64 23.25
CA LYS A 190 10.82 54.18 24.32
C LYS A 190 11.59 53.63 25.54
N LEU A 191 12.58 52.76 25.32
CA LEU A 191 13.37 52.12 26.38
C LEU A 191 14.60 52.94 26.82
N GLY A 192 15.21 53.69 25.90
CA GLY A 192 16.48 54.39 26.11
C GLY A 192 17.71 53.49 25.86
N ARG A 193 18.79 54.11 25.36
CA ARG A 193 20.00 53.39 24.88
C ARG A 193 20.74 52.55 25.93
N LYS A 194 20.55 52.83 27.22
CA LYS A 194 21.23 52.14 28.33
C LYS A 194 20.33 51.13 29.04
N ASN A 195 19.09 50.93 28.57
CA ASN A 195 18.21 49.92 29.12
C ASN A 195 18.81 48.52 28.89
N GLN A 196 18.79 47.68 29.93
CA GLN A 196 19.43 46.37 29.92
C GLN A 196 18.87 45.46 28.82
N ASP A 197 17.55 45.43 28.64
CA ASP A 197 16.88 44.58 27.66
C ASP A 197 17.11 45.09 26.24
N PHE A 198 17.16 46.41 26.05
CA PHE A 198 17.55 47.00 24.76
C PHE A 198 19.01 46.65 24.40
N VAL A 199 19.93 46.65 25.36
CA VAL A 199 21.32 46.23 25.14
C VAL A 199 21.41 44.73 24.84
N LYS A 200 20.65 43.89 25.54
CA LYS A 200 20.53 42.45 25.23
C LYS A 200 20.05 42.25 23.79
N LEU A 201 18.97 42.93 23.38
CA LEU A 201 18.44 42.87 22.02
C LEU A 201 19.49 43.30 20.98
N GLN A 202 20.25 44.36 21.25
CA GLN A 202 21.36 44.77 20.37
C GLN A 202 22.45 43.68 20.26
N GLY A 203 22.76 42.99 21.36
CA GLY A 203 23.68 41.84 21.35
C GLY A 203 23.17 40.69 20.48
N VAL A 204 21.87 40.39 20.54
CA VAL A 204 21.25 39.40 19.66
C VAL A 204 21.31 39.84 18.20
N LEU A 205 20.95 41.09 17.89
CA LEU A 205 21.02 41.62 16.52
C LEU A 205 22.44 41.61 15.95
N TYR A 206 23.45 41.85 16.79
CA TYR A 206 24.85 41.72 16.40
C TYR A 206 25.21 40.27 16.09
N SER A 207 24.76 39.32 16.92
CA SER A 207 24.99 37.88 16.73
C SER A 207 24.29 37.35 15.47
N LEU A 208 23.09 37.84 15.16
CA LEU A 208 22.36 37.52 13.93
C LEU A 208 23.08 37.97 12.65
N LYS A 209 23.91 39.02 12.73
CA LYS A 209 24.66 39.54 11.59
C LYS A 209 25.85 38.65 11.19
N TYR A 210 26.34 37.85 12.13
CA TYR A 210 27.54 37.02 11.96
C TYR A 210 27.26 35.62 12.47
N ILE A 211 26.44 34.86 11.74
CA ILE A 211 26.19 33.45 12.05
C ILE A 211 27.29 32.59 11.41
N PRO A 212 27.98 31.73 12.18
CA PRO A 212 28.96 30.76 11.71
C PRO A 212 28.48 29.95 10.49
N SER A 213 29.40 29.56 9.61
CA SER A 213 29.06 28.65 8.51
C SER A 213 28.70 27.27 9.06
N GLY A 214 27.86 26.52 8.34
CA GLY A 214 27.57 25.12 8.63
C GLY A 214 28.82 24.23 8.64
N ALA A 215 29.89 24.63 7.95
CA ALA A 215 31.18 23.94 7.98
C ALA A 215 31.87 23.99 9.35
N GLU A 216 31.49 24.93 10.23
CA GLU A 216 32.06 25.11 11.58
C GLU A 216 31.35 24.21 12.63
N GLY A 217 30.51 23.27 12.19
CA GLY A 217 29.92 22.23 13.04
C GLY A 217 28.84 22.75 13.99
N ARG A 218 28.90 22.36 15.27
CA ARG A 218 27.85 22.67 16.27
C ARG A 218 27.77 24.16 16.62
N GLU A 219 28.81 24.95 16.38
CA GLU A 219 28.88 26.37 16.77
C GLU A 219 27.75 27.20 16.18
N ARG A 220 27.42 26.96 14.89
CA ARG A 220 26.25 27.58 14.22
C ARG A 220 24.96 27.30 15.00
N TYR A 221 24.72 26.04 15.34
CA TYR A 221 23.51 25.61 16.01
C TYR A 221 23.41 26.13 17.45
N ASP A 222 24.52 26.14 18.18
CA ASP A 222 24.60 26.69 19.52
C ASP A 222 24.31 28.21 19.50
N GLN A 223 24.83 28.93 18.52
CA GLN A 223 24.55 30.36 18.33
C GLN A 223 23.09 30.63 17.95
N ILE A 224 22.51 29.86 17.01
CA ILE A 224 21.09 29.98 16.64
C ILE A 224 20.19 29.71 17.85
N SER A 225 20.50 28.65 18.62
CA SER A 225 19.78 28.31 19.85
C SER A 225 19.86 29.43 20.88
N PHE A 226 21.05 29.98 21.11
CA PHE A 226 21.27 31.13 21.98
C PHE A 226 20.46 32.37 21.54
N ILE A 227 20.49 32.68 20.24
CA ILE A 227 19.76 33.81 19.65
C ILE A 227 18.25 33.64 19.87
N LYS A 228 17.68 32.49 19.50
CA LYS A 228 16.24 32.22 19.66
C LYS A 228 15.84 32.21 21.13
N GLY A 229 16.64 31.59 22.00
CA GLY A 229 16.41 31.58 23.44
C GLY A 229 16.37 32.97 24.04
N MET A 230 17.34 33.82 23.69
CA MET A 230 17.40 35.20 24.19
C MET A 230 16.29 36.10 23.62
N LEU A 231 15.94 35.94 22.34
CA LEU A 231 14.79 36.66 21.78
C LEU A 231 13.47 36.23 22.45
N TRP A 232 13.33 34.95 22.76
CA TRP A 232 12.15 34.43 23.46
C TRP A 232 12.07 34.92 24.91
N GLU A 233 13.20 34.96 25.64
CA GLU A 233 13.28 35.60 26.96
C GLU A 233 12.84 37.07 26.88
N LEU A 234 13.46 37.86 26.00
CA LEU A 234 13.14 39.29 25.84
C LEU A 234 11.68 39.54 25.46
N TRP A 235 11.12 38.70 24.59
CA TRP A 235 9.72 38.76 24.20
C TRP A 235 8.77 38.53 25.39
N ASN A 236 9.05 37.56 26.26
CA ASN A 236 8.17 37.24 27.39
C ASN A 236 8.37 38.17 28.60
N GLU A 237 9.57 38.72 28.78
CA GLU A 237 9.90 39.51 29.97
C GLU A 237 9.73 41.02 29.78
N ASN A 238 9.70 41.53 28.54
CA ASN A 238 9.62 42.97 28.27
C ASN A 238 8.48 43.33 27.31
N LEU A 239 7.40 43.89 27.87
CA LEU A 239 6.21 44.30 27.13
C LEU A 239 6.52 45.27 25.97
N HIS A 240 7.50 46.16 26.11
CA HIS A 240 7.84 47.10 25.03
C HIS A 240 8.57 46.43 23.86
N ILE A 241 9.34 45.37 24.12
CA ILE A 241 9.95 44.55 23.07
C ILE A 241 8.88 43.69 22.39
N GLN A 242 7.98 43.09 23.17
CA GLN A 242 6.83 42.35 22.65
C GLN A 242 5.99 43.23 21.70
N GLU A 243 5.48 44.37 22.19
CA GLU A 243 4.71 45.34 21.40
C GLU A 243 5.46 45.76 20.13
N PHE A 244 6.77 46.01 20.23
CA PHE A 244 7.59 46.40 19.08
C PHE A 244 7.65 45.32 18.00
N VAL A 245 7.87 44.06 18.39
CA VAL A 245 7.95 42.97 17.41
C VAL A 245 6.56 42.65 16.86
N GLU A 246 5.50 42.71 17.66
CA GLU A 246 4.10 42.58 17.22
C GLU A 246 3.72 43.68 16.19
N GLU A 247 4.02 44.95 16.47
CA GLU A 247 3.79 46.07 15.54
C GLU A 247 4.52 45.89 14.21
N ASN A 248 5.77 45.39 14.26
CA ASN A 248 6.53 45.10 13.05
C ASN A 248 5.91 43.94 12.26
N ILE A 249 5.51 42.87 12.94
CA ILE A 249 4.83 41.73 12.31
C ILE A 249 3.53 42.18 11.64
N GLU A 250 2.71 42.98 12.32
CA GLU A 250 1.49 43.56 11.76
C GLU A 250 1.79 44.41 10.52
N THR A 251 2.87 45.20 10.56
CA THR A 251 3.28 46.02 9.41
C THR A 251 3.73 45.16 8.22
N PHE A 252 4.48 44.07 8.45
CA PHE A 252 4.89 43.15 7.38
C PHE A 252 3.69 42.42 6.80
N ASN A 253 2.72 42.01 7.62
CA ASN A 253 1.52 41.29 7.18
C ASN A 253 0.58 42.10 6.29
N GLY A 254 0.83 43.40 6.09
CA GLY A 254 0.08 44.23 5.18
C GLY A 254 -1.39 44.41 5.56
N VAL A 255 -2.12 45.09 4.68
CA VAL A 255 -3.55 45.40 4.84
C VAL A 255 -4.28 44.98 3.57
N PRO A 256 -5.19 43.99 3.62
CA PRO A 256 -5.97 43.57 2.47
C PRO A 256 -6.67 44.76 1.78
N GLY A 257 -6.59 44.79 0.45
CA GLY A 257 -7.07 45.91 -0.37
C GLY A 257 -6.07 47.05 -0.58
N LYS A 258 -4.84 46.95 -0.04
CA LYS A 258 -3.69 47.85 -0.31
C LYS A 258 -2.45 47.04 -0.70
N PRO A 259 -2.28 46.66 -1.98
CA PRO A 259 -1.20 45.79 -2.44
C PRO A 259 0.21 46.25 -1.98
N GLU A 260 0.51 47.54 -2.05
CA GLU A 260 1.80 48.11 -1.67
C GLU A 260 2.16 47.93 -0.18
N SER A 261 1.18 47.61 0.66
CA SER A 261 1.42 47.33 2.08
C SER A 261 2.07 45.96 2.33
N PHE A 262 2.07 45.06 1.32
CA PHE A 262 2.66 43.73 1.40
C PHE A 262 4.11 43.67 0.90
N ASP A 263 4.66 44.75 0.34
CA ASP A 263 6.02 44.81 -0.22
C ASP A 263 7.11 44.34 0.77
N LEU A 264 6.92 44.58 2.07
CA LEU A 264 7.85 44.15 3.12
C LEU A 264 7.86 42.64 3.29
N LEU A 265 6.68 42.00 3.32
CA LEU A 265 6.57 40.55 3.42
C LEU A 265 6.98 39.89 2.11
N ASP A 266 6.63 40.46 0.94
CA ASP A 266 7.07 39.94 -0.35
C ASP A 266 8.60 39.90 -0.44
N LYS A 267 9.25 41.02 -0.10
CA LYS A 267 10.71 41.11 -0.06
C LYS A 267 11.30 40.08 0.91
N LEU A 268 10.75 39.95 2.12
CA LEU A 268 11.19 38.95 3.08
C LEU A 268 11.10 37.54 2.49
N LEU A 269 9.94 37.17 1.93
CA LEU A 269 9.70 35.85 1.33
C LEU A 269 10.61 35.57 0.13
N SER A 270 10.97 36.60 -0.63
CA SER A 270 11.88 36.48 -1.78
C SER A 270 13.31 36.08 -1.40
N GLU A 271 13.72 36.16 -0.13
CA GLU A 271 15.07 35.84 0.35
C GLU A 271 15.17 34.49 1.09
N GLN A 272 14.06 33.76 1.19
CA GLN A 272 14.00 32.50 1.92
C GLN A 272 14.62 31.35 1.12
N TYR A 273 15.06 30.30 1.83
CA TYR A 273 15.54 29.05 1.21
C TYR A 273 14.40 28.15 0.73
N PHE A 274 13.17 28.66 0.71
CA PHE A 274 12.02 28.01 0.11
C PHE A 274 11.25 29.00 -0.76
N ARG A 275 10.45 28.48 -1.69
CA ARG A 275 9.56 29.26 -2.55
C ARG A 275 8.14 28.75 -2.38
N LEU A 276 7.27 29.54 -1.77
CA LEU A 276 5.84 29.25 -1.73
C LEU A 276 5.25 29.42 -3.14
N SER A 277 4.44 28.46 -3.57
CA SER A 277 3.79 28.53 -4.88
C SER A 277 2.40 27.91 -4.85
N PHE A 278 1.60 28.25 -5.86
CA PHE A 278 0.38 27.54 -6.17
C PHE A 278 0.67 26.04 -6.34
N TRP A 279 -0.17 25.16 -5.80
CA TRP A 279 0.09 23.73 -5.76
C TRP A 279 0.34 23.09 -7.14
N LYS A 280 -0.26 23.65 -8.20
CA LYS A 280 -0.07 23.18 -9.59
C LYS A 280 1.37 23.29 -10.08
N VAL A 281 2.12 24.27 -9.59
CA VAL A 281 3.54 24.46 -9.94
C VAL A 281 4.36 23.22 -9.54
N GLY A 282 3.96 22.52 -8.48
CA GLY A 282 4.61 21.29 -8.01
C GLY A 282 4.48 20.08 -8.95
N ASN A 283 3.70 20.16 -10.03
CA ASN A 283 3.66 19.11 -11.05
C ASN A 283 4.69 19.33 -12.18
N GLU A 284 5.19 20.56 -12.33
CA GLU A 284 6.03 20.98 -13.47
C GLU A 284 7.42 21.47 -13.04
N GLU A 285 7.55 22.12 -11.89
CA GLU A 285 8.81 22.74 -11.43
C GLU A 285 9.36 22.12 -10.14
N LEU A 286 8.94 20.92 -9.78
CA LEU A 286 9.34 20.33 -8.50
C LEU A 286 10.82 19.96 -8.48
N ASN A 287 11.50 20.37 -7.41
CA ASN A 287 12.92 20.14 -7.23
C ASN A 287 13.25 19.26 -6.02
N TYR A 288 12.30 18.48 -5.53
CA TYR A 288 12.56 17.41 -4.57
C TYR A 288 11.76 16.17 -4.94
N ARG A 289 12.29 14.98 -4.64
CA ARG A 289 11.57 13.74 -4.92
C ARG A 289 10.46 13.51 -3.89
N ARG A 290 9.26 13.18 -4.36
CA ARG A 290 8.08 12.83 -3.53
C ARG A 290 7.90 11.32 -3.40
N PHE A 291 7.09 10.92 -2.43
CA PHE A 291 6.38 9.64 -2.51
C PHE A 291 5.23 9.76 -3.51
N PHE A 292 5.32 9.01 -4.61
CA PHE A 292 4.42 9.15 -5.76
C PHE A 292 4.28 10.62 -6.22
N THR A 293 3.07 11.17 -6.11
CA THR A 293 2.71 12.53 -6.50
C THR A 293 2.23 13.35 -5.29
N VAL A 294 2.55 12.91 -4.08
CA VAL A 294 2.07 13.50 -2.81
C VAL A 294 3.05 14.56 -2.32
N ASN A 295 2.68 15.84 -2.41
CA ASN A 295 3.56 16.97 -2.03
C ASN A 295 3.91 16.96 -0.54
N ASP A 296 3.02 16.42 0.30
CA ASP A 296 3.18 16.29 1.76
C ASP A 296 4.22 15.26 2.19
N LEU A 297 4.82 14.48 1.27
CA LEU A 297 5.80 13.45 1.57
C LEU A 297 7.09 13.68 0.77
N ILE A 298 8.14 14.11 1.46
CA ILE A 298 9.47 14.36 0.89
C ILE A 298 10.37 13.14 1.08
N SER A 299 11.06 12.73 0.02
CA SER A 299 11.86 11.51 0.04
C SER A 299 13.22 11.73 0.69
N VAL A 300 13.68 10.73 1.44
CA VAL A 300 14.99 10.72 2.10
C VAL A 300 16.02 9.97 1.27
N ARG A 301 17.29 10.33 1.45
CA ARG A 301 18.44 9.72 0.77
C ARG A 301 19.02 8.57 1.59
N VAL A 302 18.22 7.52 1.82
CA VAL A 302 18.60 6.40 2.69
C VAL A 302 19.78 5.57 2.15
N GLU A 303 20.16 5.75 0.88
CA GLU A 303 21.39 5.22 0.31
C GLU A 303 22.64 5.79 1.02
N ASP A 304 22.57 7.03 1.52
CA ASP A 304 23.59 7.62 2.38
C ASP A 304 23.62 6.91 3.74
N GLU A 305 24.82 6.52 4.17
CA GLU A 305 24.96 5.75 5.41
C GLU A 305 24.62 6.57 6.66
N GLN A 306 24.89 7.88 6.70
CA GLN A 306 24.52 8.73 7.82
C GLN A 306 23.00 8.85 7.92
N VAL A 307 22.31 9.06 6.80
CA VAL A 307 20.84 9.11 6.74
C VAL A 307 20.24 7.77 7.18
N PHE A 308 20.77 6.65 6.69
CA PHE A 308 20.36 5.31 7.16
C PHE A 308 20.54 5.17 8.68
N ASN A 309 21.72 5.49 9.20
CA ASN A 309 22.02 5.35 10.63
C ASN A 309 21.10 6.20 11.49
N THR A 310 20.83 7.44 11.08
CA THR A 310 19.91 8.33 11.79
C THR A 310 18.48 7.81 11.73
N THR A 311 17.99 7.43 10.56
CA THR A 311 16.59 6.96 10.41
C THR A 311 16.33 5.62 11.09
N HIS A 312 17.34 4.75 11.19
CA HIS A 312 17.19 3.37 11.68
C HIS A 312 17.69 3.15 13.12
N ALA A 313 18.21 4.16 13.81
CA ALA A 313 18.82 3.98 15.13
C ALA A 313 17.87 3.31 16.14
N LEU A 314 16.65 3.83 16.30
CA LEU A 314 15.65 3.24 17.19
C LEU A 314 15.17 1.86 16.69
N ILE A 315 15.03 1.66 15.38
CA ILE A 315 14.62 0.37 14.79
C ILE A 315 15.64 -0.71 15.14
N LEU A 316 16.93 -0.43 14.97
CA LEU A 316 18.02 -1.35 15.28
C LEU A 316 18.16 -1.60 16.79
N GLU A 317 17.90 -0.58 17.63
CA GLU A 317 17.80 -0.74 19.08
C GLU A 317 16.69 -1.73 19.45
N MET A 318 15.49 -1.58 18.89
CA MET A 318 14.35 -2.45 19.18
C MET A 318 14.57 -3.90 18.71
N LEU A 319 15.26 -4.11 17.59
CA LEU A 319 15.69 -5.44 17.15
C LEU A 319 16.73 -6.05 18.09
N LYS A 320 17.71 -5.26 18.53
CA LYS A 320 18.76 -5.71 19.45
C LYS A 320 18.19 -6.09 20.82
N GLU A 321 17.16 -5.37 21.27
CA GLU A 321 16.42 -5.65 22.50
C GLU A 321 15.36 -6.76 22.34
N GLU A 322 15.28 -7.39 21.15
CA GLU A 322 14.31 -8.44 20.80
C GLU A 322 12.84 -8.02 20.97
N LYS A 323 12.57 -6.71 20.98
CA LYS A 323 11.21 -6.15 21.00
C LYS A 323 10.55 -6.27 19.64
N PHE A 324 11.35 -6.20 18.57
CA PHE A 324 10.94 -6.53 17.21
C PHE A 324 11.58 -7.87 16.82
N THR A 325 10.78 -8.79 16.28
CA THR A 325 11.24 -10.09 15.76
C THR A 325 11.37 -10.07 14.24
N GLY A 326 10.74 -9.12 13.57
CA GLY A 326 10.87 -8.89 12.14
C GLY A 326 10.53 -7.47 11.70
N LEU A 327 10.81 -7.18 10.43
CA LEU A 327 10.52 -5.91 9.76
C LEU A 327 9.74 -6.13 8.46
N ARG A 328 8.72 -5.29 8.22
CA ARG A 328 8.11 -5.08 6.91
C ARG A 328 8.62 -3.75 6.37
N ILE A 329 9.18 -3.77 5.17
CA ILE A 329 9.73 -2.56 4.54
C ILE A 329 8.68 -1.95 3.61
N ASP A 330 8.25 -0.73 3.93
CA ASP A 330 7.38 0.07 3.07
C ASP A 330 8.08 0.54 1.80
N HIS A 331 7.37 0.44 0.67
CA HIS A 331 7.74 1.03 -0.61
C HIS A 331 9.21 0.85 -1.01
N ILE A 332 9.70 -0.39 -1.02
CA ILE A 332 11.10 -0.70 -1.33
C ILE A 332 11.50 -0.19 -2.73
N ASP A 333 10.55 -0.17 -3.66
CA ASP A 333 10.74 0.29 -5.04
C ASP A 333 10.91 1.81 -5.16
N GLY A 334 10.73 2.59 -4.09
CA GLY A 334 11.07 4.01 -4.08
C GLY A 334 12.56 4.29 -3.81
N LEU A 335 13.29 3.31 -3.28
CA LEU A 335 14.69 3.51 -2.87
C LEU A 335 15.63 3.64 -4.08
N TYR A 336 16.72 4.37 -3.89
CA TYR A 336 17.75 4.57 -4.91
C TYR A 336 18.48 3.25 -5.21
N ASP A 337 18.96 2.56 -4.16
CA ASP A 337 19.55 1.22 -4.23
C ASP A 337 18.91 0.27 -3.19
N PRO A 338 17.81 -0.42 -3.55
CA PRO A 338 17.15 -1.38 -2.68
C PRO A 338 18.06 -2.50 -2.18
N ALA A 339 18.96 -3.00 -3.04
CA ALA A 339 19.82 -4.13 -2.71
C ALA A 339 20.87 -3.70 -1.67
N GLN A 340 21.48 -2.54 -1.85
CA GLN A 340 22.39 -1.96 -0.85
C GLN A 340 21.69 -1.72 0.48
N TYR A 341 20.49 -1.14 0.45
CA TYR A 341 19.69 -0.89 1.66
C TYR A 341 19.42 -2.19 2.44
N LEU A 342 18.95 -3.23 1.77
CA LEU A 342 18.62 -4.52 2.40
C LEU A 342 19.86 -5.22 2.95
N ASN A 343 20.99 -5.17 2.24
CA ASN A 343 22.26 -5.72 2.73
C ASN A 343 22.76 -4.97 3.97
N ARG A 344 22.72 -3.62 3.95
CA ARG A 344 23.09 -2.80 5.10
C ARG A 344 22.21 -3.09 6.32
N LEU A 345 20.91 -3.24 6.10
CA LEU A 345 19.96 -3.60 7.17
C LEU A 345 20.29 -4.98 7.75
N ARG A 346 20.65 -5.95 6.91
CA ARG A 346 21.05 -7.29 7.34
C ARG A 346 22.37 -7.35 8.08
N GLU A 347 23.35 -6.56 7.67
CA GLU A 347 24.63 -6.47 8.36
C GLU A 347 24.48 -5.90 9.78
N LYS A 348 23.53 -4.98 9.97
CA LYS A 348 23.33 -4.28 11.26
C LYS A 348 22.28 -4.95 12.16
N ALA A 349 21.47 -5.87 11.66
CA ALA A 349 20.44 -6.56 12.43
C ALA A 349 20.71 -8.08 12.53
N ASN A 350 20.67 -8.63 13.73
CA ASN A 350 20.94 -10.05 13.97
C ASN A 350 19.78 -10.95 13.51
N ALA A 351 19.77 -11.29 12.22
CA ALA A 351 18.86 -12.25 11.59
C ALA A 351 17.35 -12.09 11.91
N PRO A 352 16.75 -10.89 11.75
CA PRO A 352 15.30 -10.71 11.88
C PRO A 352 14.53 -11.37 10.71
N TYR A 353 13.23 -11.61 10.84
CA TYR A 353 12.40 -11.86 9.66
C TYR A 353 12.24 -10.55 8.87
N ILE A 354 12.47 -10.52 7.56
CA ILE A 354 12.29 -9.31 6.74
C ILE A 354 11.47 -9.62 5.50
N VAL A 355 10.42 -8.85 5.29
CA VAL A 355 9.60 -8.84 4.06
C VAL A 355 9.51 -7.44 3.50
N VAL A 356 9.29 -7.35 2.20
CA VAL A 356 9.18 -6.06 1.50
C VAL A 356 7.80 -5.89 0.90
N GLU A 357 7.24 -4.69 1.00
CA GLU A 357 6.15 -4.31 0.12
C GLU A 357 6.72 -4.09 -1.29
N LYS A 358 6.48 -5.06 -2.16
CA LYS A 358 6.87 -5.02 -3.57
C LYS A 358 5.78 -5.69 -4.38
N ILE A 359 5.33 -5.00 -5.42
CA ILE A 359 4.29 -5.51 -6.31
C ILE A 359 4.96 -6.27 -7.45
N LEU A 360 4.61 -7.54 -7.61
CA LEU A 360 5.10 -8.40 -8.69
C LEU A 360 4.05 -8.48 -9.79
N GLU A 361 4.42 -8.11 -11.01
CA GLU A 361 3.59 -8.39 -12.18
C GLU A 361 3.60 -9.88 -12.51
N PRO A 362 2.63 -10.40 -13.28
CA PRO A 362 2.61 -11.82 -13.61
C PRO A 362 3.90 -12.26 -14.30
N SER A 363 4.50 -13.35 -13.79
CA SER A 363 5.79 -13.89 -14.25
C SER A 363 7.01 -13.03 -13.92
N GLU A 364 6.86 -11.98 -13.11
CA GLU A 364 7.98 -11.31 -12.44
C GLU A 364 8.39 -12.08 -11.18
N ASP A 365 9.68 -12.25 -10.97
CA ASP A 365 10.24 -12.82 -9.75
C ASP A 365 10.91 -11.73 -8.91
N LEU A 366 10.85 -11.87 -7.58
CA LEU A 366 11.62 -11.02 -6.67
C LEU A 366 13.13 -11.22 -6.91
N PRO A 367 13.96 -10.17 -6.86
CA PRO A 367 15.40 -10.31 -7.04
C PRO A 367 16.02 -11.32 -6.07
N VAL A 368 16.60 -12.41 -6.60
CA VAL A 368 17.10 -13.55 -5.81
C VAL A 368 18.27 -13.21 -4.87
N ASN A 369 18.96 -12.09 -5.11
CA ASN A 369 20.05 -11.61 -4.28
C ASN A 369 19.59 -10.72 -3.11
N TRP A 370 18.29 -10.42 -3.01
CA TRP A 370 17.77 -9.68 -1.88
C TRP A 370 17.71 -10.56 -0.64
N PRO A 371 18.35 -10.17 0.48
CA PRO A 371 18.38 -10.98 1.68
C PRO A 371 17.07 -10.84 2.48
N VAL A 372 15.95 -11.25 1.90
CA VAL A 372 14.59 -11.14 2.48
C VAL A 372 13.89 -12.49 2.46
N GLN A 373 12.80 -12.61 3.21
CA GLN A 373 11.96 -13.81 3.22
C GLN A 373 10.86 -13.78 2.15
N GLY A 374 10.61 -12.61 1.55
CA GLY A 374 9.70 -12.44 0.42
C GLY A 374 8.96 -11.11 0.45
N THR A 375 7.75 -11.10 -0.11
CA THR A 375 6.86 -9.95 -0.21
C THR A 375 5.80 -9.96 0.90
N THR A 376 4.95 -8.93 0.94
CA THR A 376 3.75 -8.85 1.76
C THR A 376 2.55 -9.66 1.23
N GLY A 377 2.66 -10.30 0.07
CA GLY A 377 1.70 -11.31 -0.39
C GLY A 377 0.61 -10.86 -1.38
N TYR A 378 0.75 -9.73 -2.08
CA TYR A 378 -0.17 -9.34 -3.16
C TYR A 378 -0.13 -10.31 -4.35
N ASP A 379 1.02 -10.93 -4.61
CA ASP A 379 1.15 -12.04 -5.54
C ASP A 379 0.22 -13.19 -5.14
N PHE A 380 0.27 -13.66 -3.89
CA PHE A 380 -0.66 -14.70 -3.41
C PHE A 380 -2.12 -14.29 -3.55
N LEU A 381 -2.46 -13.06 -3.16
CA LEU A 381 -3.82 -12.51 -3.26
C LEU A 381 -4.36 -12.68 -4.68
N ASN A 382 -3.61 -12.26 -5.69
CA ASN A 382 -4.06 -12.28 -7.07
C ASN A 382 -4.21 -13.71 -7.62
N TYR A 383 -3.28 -14.62 -7.30
CA TYR A 383 -3.40 -16.03 -7.69
C TYR A 383 -4.56 -16.74 -7.01
N VAL A 384 -4.75 -16.56 -5.69
CA VAL A 384 -5.84 -17.22 -4.95
C VAL A 384 -7.21 -16.63 -5.31
N ASN A 385 -7.31 -15.33 -5.59
CA ASN A 385 -8.54 -14.73 -6.07
C ASN A 385 -8.89 -15.25 -7.48
N GLY A 386 -7.90 -15.32 -8.37
CA GLY A 386 -8.10 -15.71 -9.77
C GLY A 386 -8.63 -17.13 -9.96
N ILE A 387 -8.33 -18.07 -9.05
CA ILE A 387 -8.90 -19.42 -9.13
C ILE A 387 -10.40 -19.46 -8.86
N PHE A 388 -11.01 -18.44 -8.25
CA PHE A 388 -12.46 -18.39 -8.06
C PHE A 388 -13.20 -17.78 -9.26
N CYS A 389 -12.48 -17.33 -10.29
CA CYS A 389 -13.08 -16.95 -11.56
C CYS A 389 -13.16 -18.15 -12.52
N ASP A 390 -14.31 -18.33 -13.18
CA ASP A 390 -14.45 -19.29 -14.28
C ASP A 390 -13.78 -18.72 -15.54
N HIS A 391 -12.47 -18.92 -15.66
CA HIS A 391 -11.66 -18.34 -16.75
C HIS A 391 -12.13 -18.71 -18.16
N PHE A 392 -12.90 -19.79 -18.32
CA PHE A 392 -13.52 -20.16 -19.60
C PHE A 392 -14.63 -19.19 -20.04
N LYS A 393 -15.06 -18.28 -19.18
CA LYS A 393 -16.12 -17.29 -19.43
C LYS A 393 -15.61 -15.91 -19.85
N GLU A 394 -14.32 -15.78 -20.14
CA GLU A 394 -13.71 -14.51 -20.54
C GLU A 394 -14.42 -13.85 -21.72
N GLU A 395 -14.64 -14.59 -22.82
CA GLU A 395 -15.25 -14.05 -24.04
C GLU A 395 -16.71 -13.60 -23.80
N GLU A 396 -17.47 -14.36 -23.00
CA GLU A 396 -18.84 -13.99 -22.63
C GLU A 396 -18.84 -12.67 -21.83
N PHE A 397 -17.91 -12.51 -20.89
CA PHE A 397 -17.75 -11.27 -20.12
C PHE A 397 -17.29 -10.09 -20.95
N ASP A 398 -16.40 -10.29 -21.92
CA ASP A 398 -15.99 -9.24 -22.86
C ASP A 398 -17.19 -8.72 -23.66
N GLN A 399 -18.06 -9.61 -24.11
CA GLN A 399 -19.27 -9.26 -24.85
C GLN A 399 -20.32 -8.58 -23.97
N ILE A 400 -20.52 -9.04 -22.74
CA ILE A 400 -21.45 -8.42 -21.78
C ILE A 400 -20.99 -7.00 -21.46
N TYR A 401 -19.72 -6.85 -21.07
CA TYR A 401 -19.16 -5.55 -20.72
C TYR A 401 -19.24 -4.58 -21.90
N SER A 402 -18.78 -4.99 -23.08
CA SER A 402 -18.78 -4.14 -24.29
C SER A 402 -20.18 -3.68 -24.69
N ARG A 403 -21.18 -4.56 -24.58
CA ARG A 403 -22.58 -4.19 -24.86
C ARG A 403 -23.14 -3.21 -23.83
N PHE A 404 -22.85 -3.42 -22.54
CA PHE A 404 -23.35 -2.57 -21.48
C PHE A 404 -22.81 -1.14 -21.57
N ILE A 405 -21.50 -0.99 -21.81
CA ILE A 405 -20.86 0.33 -21.95
C ILE A 405 -21.01 0.92 -23.36
N GLN A 406 -21.64 0.19 -24.28
CA GLN A 406 -21.81 0.56 -25.69
C GLN A 406 -20.49 0.93 -26.38
N GLY A 407 -19.44 0.15 -26.12
CA GLY A 407 -18.08 0.44 -26.59
C GLY A 407 -17.12 -0.72 -26.35
N THR A 408 -15.90 -0.61 -26.87
CA THR A 408 -14.84 -1.58 -26.64
C THR A 408 -13.80 -1.02 -25.69
N SER A 409 -13.32 -1.84 -24.76
CA SER A 409 -12.30 -1.44 -23.81
C SER A 409 -11.08 -2.34 -23.95
N ASN A 410 -9.92 -1.74 -24.24
CA ASN A 410 -8.65 -2.47 -24.34
C ASN A 410 -7.75 -2.06 -23.18
N TYR A 411 -7.49 -3.01 -22.27
CA TYR A 411 -6.67 -2.76 -21.09
C TYR A 411 -5.29 -2.18 -21.44
N GLY A 412 -4.60 -2.74 -22.44
CA GLY A 412 -3.27 -2.28 -22.83
C GLY A 412 -3.25 -0.84 -23.37
N GLN A 413 -4.29 -0.43 -24.10
CA GLN A 413 -4.46 0.95 -24.55
C GLN A 413 -4.80 1.88 -23.38
N LEU A 414 -5.68 1.46 -22.46
CA LEU A 414 -6.00 2.23 -21.27
C LEU A 414 -4.77 2.43 -20.37
N ALA A 415 -3.97 1.40 -20.16
CA ALA A 415 -2.72 1.49 -19.39
C ALA A 415 -1.74 2.49 -20.02
N ASP A 416 -1.52 2.40 -21.34
CA ASP A 416 -0.65 3.34 -22.07
C ASP A 416 -1.15 4.79 -21.96
N GLN A 417 -2.45 5.01 -22.23
CA GLN A 417 -3.07 6.33 -22.17
C GLN A 417 -3.02 6.95 -20.77
N ASN A 418 -3.32 6.17 -19.74
CA ASN A 418 -3.35 6.67 -18.36
C ASN A 418 -1.93 6.88 -17.81
N GLN A 419 -0.96 6.02 -18.15
CA GLN A 419 0.44 6.29 -17.82
C GLN A 419 0.91 7.61 -18.46
N ARG A 420 0.61 7.86 -19.73
CA ARG A 420 0.92 9.15 -20.38
C ARG A 420 0.19 10.33 -19.73
N LEU A 421 -1.06 10.15 -19.32
CA LEU A 421 -1.81 11.17 -18.59
C LEU A 421 -1.09 11.54 -17.28
N ILE A 422 -0.68 10.54 -16.49
CA ILE A 422 0.06 10.76 -15.24
C ILE A 422 1.39 11.45 -15.49
N ILE A 423 2.16 11.01 -16.49
CA ILE A 423 3.42 11.65 -16.87
C ILE A 423 3.18 13.14 -17.15
N ASN A 424 2.23 13.46 -18.03
CA ASN A 424 2.00 14.83 -18.47
C ASN A 424 1.38 15.75 -17.40
N LYS A 425 0.66 15.20 -16.42
CA LYS A 425 -0.10 16.01 -15.43
C LYS A 425 0.52 16.04 -14.05
N HIS A 426 1.27 15.02 -13.66
CA HIS A 426 1.73 14.85 -12.28
C HIS A 426 3.24 14.59 -12.14
N LEU A 427 3.89 14.06 -13.18
CA LEU A 427 5.34 13.76 -13.20
C LEU A 427 6.09 14.57 -14.28
N ALA A 428 5.51 15.68 -14.77
CA ALA A 428 6.12 16.46 -15.84
C ALA A 428 7.48 17.05 -15.40
N GLY A 429 7.54 17.60 -14.19
CA GLY A 429 8.80 18.06 -13.60
C GLY A 429 9.83 16.94 -13.41
N ASP A 430 9.39 15.72 -13.06
CA ASP A 430 10.28 14.57 -12.90
C ASP A 430 10.89 14.13 -14.24
N ILE A 431 10.11 14.12 -15.32
CA ILE A 431 10.61 13.89 -16.69
C ILE A 431 11.57 15.00 -17.12
N ASP A 432 11.26 16.25 -16.80
CA ASP A 432 12.12 17.39 -17.11
C ASP A 432 13.49 17.25 -16.45
N ASN A 433 13.51 16.89 -15.16
CA ASN A 433 14.73 16.63 -14.41
C ASN A 433 15.55 15.48 -15.02
N LEU A 434 14.92 14.36 -15.37
CA LEU A 434 15.59 13.23 -16.04
C LEU A 434 16.15 13.61 -17.42
N ALA A 435 15.40 14.38 -18.21
CA ALA A 435 15.83 14.85 -19.52
C ALA A 435 17.01 15.83 -19.40
N HIS A 436 17.04 16.68 -18.37
CA HIS A 436 18.17 17.55 -18.08
C HIS A 436 19.43 16.76 -17.71
N LEU A 437 19.30 15.69 -16.91
CA LEU A 437 20.40 14.76 -16.63
C LEU A 437 20.94 14.13 -17.92
N LEU A 438 20.06 13.60 -18.77
CA LEU A 438 20.47 13.06 -20.07
C LEU A 438 21.11 14.12 -20.97
N LYS A 439 20.60 15.36 -20.95
CA LYS A 439 21.12 16.44 -21.79
C LYS A 439 22.52 16.88 -21.37
N ASP A 440 22.81 16.94 -20.07
CA ASP A 440 24.16 17.23 -19.59
C ASP A 440 25.16 16.17 -20.05
N ILE A 441 24.75 14.90 -20.01
CA ILE A 441 25.59 13.77 -20.45
C ILE A 441 25.74 13.76 -21.98
N SER A 442 24.62 13.85 -22.72
CA SER A 442 24.61 13.76 -24.18
C SER A 442 25.37 14.90 -24.85
N SER A 443 25.31 16.11 -24.29
CA SER A 443 26.03 17.29 -24.83
C SER A 443 27.55 17.14 -24.78
N LYS A 444 28.08 16.28 -23.90
CA LYS A 444 29.51 15.98 -23.78
C LYS A 444 29.91 14.72 -24.57
N TYR A 445 28.93 13.99 -25.11
CA TYR A 445 29.12 12.75 -25.82
C TYR A 445 29.01 12.93 -27.33
N ARG A 446 30.09 12.64 -28.08
CA ARG A 446 30.23 12.97 -29.51
C ARG A 446 29.08 12.48 -30.40
N TYR A 447 28.51 11.31 -30.13
CA TYR A 447 27.45 10.72 -30.97
C TYR A 447 26.04 11.07 -30.50
N ALA A 448 25.89 11.90 -29.47
CA ALA A 448 24.61 12.35 -28.93
C ALA A 448 24.55 13.88 -28.70
N SER A 449 25.57 14.63 -29.12
CA SER A 449 25.67 16.08 -28.87
C SER A 449 24.51 16.86 -29.47
N ASP A 450 23.94 16.35 -30.57
CA ASP A 450 22.85 16.98 -31.32
C ASP A 450 21.46 16.62 -30.76
N PHE A 451 21.35 15.75 -29.76
CA PHE A 451 20.06 15.43 -29.15
C PHE A 451 19.48 16.66 -28.47
N THR A 452 18.24 16.97 -28.84
CA THR A 452 17.51 18.09 -28.26
C THR A 452 16.87 17.68 -26.94
N ILE A 453 16.65 18.63 -26.04
CA ILE A 453 15.92 18.36 -24.81
C ILE A 453 14.49 17.85 -25.11
N PHE A 454 13.87 18.35 -26.19
CA PHE A 454 12.56 17.91 -26.63
C PHE A 454 12.56 16.43 -27.07
N GLY A 455 13.53 16.03 -27.89
CA GLY A 455 13.68 14.64 -28.35
C GLY A 455 13.93 13.68 -27.19
N LEU A 456 14.80 14.06 -26.24
CA LEU A 456 15.07 13.26 -25.04
C LEU A 456 13.84 13.11 -24.14
N LYS A 457 13.09 14.20 -23.89
CA LYS A 457 11.82 14.14 -23.15
C LYS A 457 10.83 13.21 -23.82
N ALA A 458 10.60 13.38 -25.13
CA ALA A 458 9.68 12.53 -25.89
C ALA A 458 10.08 11.05 -25.81
N ALA A 459 11.35 10.73 -26.05
CA ALA A 459 11.85 9.36 -25.96
C ALA A 459 11.71 8.76 -24.55
N LEU A 460 11.94 9.53 -23.48
CA LEU A 460 11.72 9.09 -22.10
C LEU A 460 10.26 8.72 -21.84
N VAL A 461 9.30 9.56 -22.27
CA VAL A 461 7.86 9.30 -22.11
C VAL A 461 7.48 7.98 -22.81
N GLU A 462 7.95 7.78 -24.05
CA GLU A 462 7.69 6.58 -24.84
C GLU A 462 8.28 5.29 -24.24
N VAL A 463 9.44 5.40 -23.58
CA VAL A 463 10.09 4.27 -22.92
C VAL A 463 9.39 3.95 -21.60
N MET A 464 9.12 4.96 -20.77
CA MET A 464 8.51 4.80 -19.45
C MET A 464 7.07 4.26 -19.52
N SER A 465 6.28 4.64 -20.55
CA SER A 465 4.89 4.17 -20.69
C SER A 465 4.75 2.73 -21.21
N VAL A 466 5.86 2.02 -21.41
CA VAL A 466 5.89 0.66 -21.97
C VAL A 466 6.44 -0.36 -20.97
N PHE A 467 6.98 0.08 -19.83
CA PHE A 467 7.50 -0.82 -18.80
C PHE A 467 6.40 -1.78 -18.32
N PRO A 468 6.64 -3.11 -18.42
CA PRO A 468 5.66 -4.13 -18.00
C PRO A 468 5.80 -4.53 -16.53
N VAL A 469 6.66 -3.84 -15.78
CA VAL A 469 6.97 -4.06 -14.36
C VAL A 469 7.09 -2.71 -13.66
N TYR A 470 6.98 -2.68 -12.33
CA TYR A 470 7.09 -1.44 -11.55
C TYR A 470 8.45 -0.76 -11.78
N ARG A 471 9.54 -1.52 -11.73
CA ARG A 471 10.88 -1.01 -12.05
C ARG A 471 11.84 -2.13 -12.38
N THR A 472 12.99 -1.73 -12.92
CA THR A 472 14.19 -2.58 -13.01
C THR A 472 15.10 -2.35 -11.80
N TYR A 473 16.08 -3.23 -11.62
CA TYR A 473 17.03 -3.19 -10.50
C TYR A 473 18.50 -3.14 -10.96
N VAL A 474 18.75 -2.36 -12.01
CA VAL A 474 20.11 -2.00 -12.47
C VAL A 474 20.81 -1.17 -11.39
N SER A 475 22.03 -1.57 -11.05
CA SER A 475 22.84 -0.95 -10.00
C SER A 475 24.33 -0.97 -10.37
N LYS A 476 25.19 -0.52 -9.45
CA LYS A 476 26.66 -0.61 -9.60
C LYS A 476 27.18 -2.03 -9.86
N GLU A 477 26.42 -3.06 -9.44
CA GLU A 477 26.77 -4.47 -9.68
C GLU A 477 26.45 -4.93 -11.11
N GLY A 478 25.78 -4.08 -11.90
CA GLY A 478 25.46 -4.30 -13.30
C GLY A 478 23.96 -4.51 -13.56
N VAL A 479 23.68 -5.11 -14.72
CA VAL A 479 22.32 -5.36 -15.23
C VAL A 479 22.06 -6.87 -15.15
N SER A 480 21.03 -7.27 -14.41
CA SER A 480 20.65 -8.67 -14.32
C SER A 480 20.15 -9.21 -15.67
N LYS A 481 20.13 -10.53 -15.85
CA LYS A 481 19.56 -11.13 -17.07
C LYS A 481 18.09 -10.74 -17.27
N ALA A 482 17.30 -10.75 -16.19
CA ALA A 482 15.89 -10.39 -16.22
C ALA A 482 15.69 -8.92 -16.60
N ASP A 483 16.46 -8.01 -16.01
CA ASP A 483 16.40 -6.57 -16.35
C ASP A 483 16.83 -6.33 -17.80
N ARG A 484 17.91 -6.98 -18.27
CA ARG A 484 18.37 -6.87 -19.65
C ARG A 484 17.28 -7.28 -20.65
N GLU A 485 16.66 -8.43 -20.43
CA GLU A 485 15.57 -8.91 -21.28
C GLU A 485 14.34 -7.99 -21.20
N CYS A 486 14.02 -7.47 -20.02
CA CYS A 486 12.94 -6.49 -19.84
C CYS A 486 13.22 -5.20 -20.64
N ILE A 487 14.39 -4.60 -20.46
CA ILE A 487 14.81 -3.36 -21.14
C ILE A 487 14.78 -3.55 -22.66
N GLN A 488 15.35 -4.63 -23.18
CA GLN A 488 15.36 -4.90 -24.62
C GLN A 488 13.94 -5.09 -25.18
N ARG A 489 13.05 -5.78 -24.46
CA ARG A 489 11.63 -5.91 -24.84
C ARG A 489 10.91 -4.57 -24.83
N VAL A 490 11.14 -3.74 -23.82
CA VAL A 490 10.57 -2.38 -23.71
C VAL A 490 11.00 -1.57 -24.92
N ILE A 491 12.30 -1.49 -25.21
CA ILE A 491 12.82 -0.69 -26.33
C ILE A 491 12.30 -1.21 -27.67
N ALA A 492 12.28 -2.53 -27.89
CA ALA A 492 11.74 -3.11 -29.12
C ALA A 492 10.26 -2.74 -29.32
N LYS A 493 9.44 -2.91 -28.27
CA LYS A 493 8.01 -2.57 -28.30
C LYS A 493 7.77 -1.07 -28.48
N THR A 494 8.61 -0.22 -27.89
CA THR A 494 8.56 1.23 -28.10
C THR A 494 8.88 1.58 -29.55
N LYS A 495 9.93 0.98 -30.16
CA LYS A 495 10.28 1.17 -31.57
C LYS A 495 9.14 0.74 -32.52
N GLU A 496 8.42 -0.34 -32.21
CA GLU A 496 7.25 -0.80 -32.98
C GLU A 496 6.04 0.14 -32.89
N LYS A 497 5.82 0.76 -31.72
CA LYS A 497 4.68 1.68 -31.49
C LYS A 497 4.82 3.01 -32.20
N ILE A 498 6.05 3.48 -32.45
CA ILE A 498 6.30 4.81 -33.00
C ILE A 498 5.97 4.83 -34.51
N PRO A 499 5.01 5.66 -34.96
CA PRO A 499 4.67 5.77 -36.37
C PRO A 499 5.87 6.11 -37.25
N PHE A 500 5.91 5.61 -38.49
CA PHE A 500 7.02 5.79 -39.44
C PHE A 500 7.45 7.27 -39.67
N PHE A 501 6.56 8.24 -39.47
CA PHE A 501 6.88 9.68 -39.60
C PHE A 501 7.53 10.29 -38.34
N ILE A 502 7.51 9.58 -37.20
CA ILE A 502 8.22 9.92 -35.95
C ILE A 502 9.55 9.12 -35.88
N ASN A 503 10.12 8.76 -37.05
CA ASN A 503 11.43 8.10 -37.17
C ASN A 503 12.60 8.94 -36.59
N GLU A 504 12.32 10.17 -36.19
CA GLU A 504 13.28 11.11 -35.61
C GLU A 504 13.81 10.65 -34.25
N LEU A 505 13.06 9.84 -33.47
CA LEU A 505 13.45 9.43 -32.11
C LEU A 505 14.31 8.15 -32.04
N LEU A 506 14.60 7.48 -33.15
CA LEU A 506 15.30 6.19 -33.12
C LEU A 506 16.71 6.28 -32.52
N ASN A 507 17.39 7.41 -32.71
CA ASN A 507 18.73 7.63 -32.17
C ASN A 507 18.67 7.82 -30.66
N GLU A 508 17.73 8.62 -30.16
CA GLU A 508 17.48 8.83 -28.75
C GLU A 508 17.09 7.53 -28.05
N LEU A 509 16.22 6.71 -28.64
CA LEU A 509 15.84 5.41 -28.09
C LEU A 509 17.02 4.44 -28.02
N SER A 510 17.83 4.38 -29.07
CA SER A 510 19.04 3.54 -29.08
C SER A 510 20.08 4.02 -28.06
N PHE A 511 20.14 5.34 -27.83
CA PHE A 511 20.98 5.91 -26.78
C PHE A 511 20.46 5.59 -25.38
N ILE A 512 19.15 5.70 -25.14
CA ILE A 512 18.55 5.31 -23.86
C ILE A 512 18.77 3.81 -23.60
N GLU A 513 18.59 2.95 -24.61
CA GLU A 513 18.88 1.51 -24.53
C GLU A 513 20.33 1.26 -24.09
N LYS A 514 21.29 1.93 -24.73
CA LYS A 514 22.72 1.85 -24.38
C LYS A 514 22.98 2.23 -22.91
N PHE A 515 22.29 3.25 -22.40
CA PHE A 515 22.40 3.71 -21.01
C PHE A 515 21.83 2.67 -20.03
N LEU A 516 20.61 2.21 -20.29
CA LEU A 516 19.91 1.24 -19.44
C LEU A 516 20.67 -0.09 -19.35
N LEU A 517 21.39 -0.47 -20.40
CA LEU A 517 22.16 -1.71 -20.47
C LEU A 517 23.62 -1.58 -20.01
N PHE A 518 24.06 -0.38 -19.62
CA PHE A 518 25.45 -0.04 -19.32
C PHE A 518 26.44 -0.49 -20.40
N GLU A 519 26.08 -0.27 -21.66
CA GLU A 519 26.96 -0.51 -22.79
C GLU A 519 27.96 0.65 -22.93
N PHE A 520 28.88 0.76 -21.96
CA PHE A 520 29.89 1.81 -21.92
C PHE A 520 30.85 1.73 -23.11
N ASP A 521 31.21 2.89 -23.68
CA ASP A 521 32.34 2.94 -24.60
C ASP A 521 33.67 2.79 -23.84
N GLU A 522 34.65 2.17 -24.49
CA GLU A 522 35.97 1.87 -23.90
C GLU A 522 36.69 3.11 -23.34
N HIS A 523 36.38 4.30 -23.85
CA HIS A 523 37.05 5.55 -23.48
C HIS A 523 36.32 6.38 -22.41
N LEU A 524 35.17 5.94 -21.89
CA LEU A 524 34.48 6.65 -20.81
C LEU A 524 35.28 6.56 -19.50
N ASN A 525 35.57 7.71 -18.90
CA ASN A 525 36.17 7.77 -17.58
C ASN A 525 35.16 7.36 -16.49
N GLN A 526 35.61 7.21 -15.25
CA GLN A 526 34.75 6.78 -14.15
C GLN A 526 33.65 7.80 -13.81
N GLU A 527 33.96 9.10 -13.86
CA GLU A 527 33.00 10.17 -13.56
C GLU A 527 31.80 10.15 -14.53
N ASP A 528 32.05 9.92 -15.81
CA ASP A 528 31.00 9.81 -16.82
C ASP A 528 30.18 8.53 -16.65
N LYS A 529 30.81 7.41 -16.26
CA LYS A 529 30.10 6.16 -15.91
C LYS A 529 29.20 6.35 -14.69
N ASP A 530 29.66 7.07 -13.68
CA ASP A 530 28.89 7.36 -12.47
C ASP A 530 27.66 8.24 -12.78
N LYS A 531 27.77 9.17 -13.73
CA LYS A 531 26.61 9.95 -14.21
C LYS A 531 25.58 9.08 -14.93
N TRP A 532 26.03 8.11 -15.73
CA TRP A 532 25.11 7.16 -16.40
C TRP A 532 24.40 6.29 -15.35
N LEU A 533 25.15 5.75 -14.39
CA LEU A 533 24.61 5.00 -13.25
C LEU A 533 23.58 5.85 -12.50
N HIS A 534 23.91 7.10 -12.18
CA HIS A 534 22.99 8.01 -11.50
C HIS A 534 21.69 8.21 -12.28
N PHE A 535 21.77 8.50 -13.58
CA PHE A 535 20.58 8.64 -14.41
C PHE A 535 19.70 7.38 -14.38
N VAL A 536 20.28 6.18 -14.56
CA VAL A 536 19.52 4.92 -14.55
C VAL A 536 18.88 4.69 -13.18
N MET A 537 19.62 4.88 -12.09
CA MET A 537 19.08 4.73 -10.74
C MET A 537 17.94 5.71 -10.44
N ARG A 538 18.04 6.96 -10.92
CA ARG A 538 16.96 7.94 -10.84
C ARG A 538 15.73 7.52 -11.62
N LEU A 539 15.87 7.14 -12.89
CA LEU A 539 14.76 6.70 -13.72
C LEU A 539 13.94 5.57 -13.07
N GLN A 540 14.64 4.60 -12.47
CA GLN A 540 14.00 3.46 -11.80
C GLN A 540 13.17 3.86 -10.57
N GLN A 541 13.42 5.02 -9.95
CA GLN A 541 12.60 5.55 -8.85
C GLN A 541 11.27 6.17 -9.33
N PHE A 542 11.10 6.39 -10.64
CA PHE A 542 9.90 7.03 -11.21
C PHE A 542 9.00 6.07 -11.99
N THR A 543 9.52 4.95 -12.50
CA THR A 543 8.68 3.95 -13.19
C THR A 543 7.68 3.28 -12.25
N GLY A 544 8.05 3.06 -10.98
CA GLY A 544 7.17 2.46 -9.97
C GLY A 544 5.97 3.36 -9.64
N PRO A 545 6.19 4.63 -9.25
CA PRO A 545 5.14 5.63 -9.13
C PRO A 545 4.24 5.77 -10.35
N LEU A 546 4.83 5.72 -11.55
CA LEU A 546 4.07 5.77 -12.80
C LEU A 546 3.14 4.56 -12.95
N MET A 547 3.62 3.35 -12.63
CA MET A 547 2.78 2.14 -12.64
C MET A 547 1.64 2.26 -11.63
N ALA A 548 1.94 2.61 -10.39
CA ALA A 548 0.93 2.75 -9.33
C ALA A 548 -0.13 3.80 -9.69
N LYS A 549 0.27 5.01 -10.09
CA LYS A 549 -0.69 6.08 -10.41
C LYS A 549 -1.40 5.89 -11.75
N GLY A 550 -0.71 5.36 -12.74
CA GLY A 550 -1.25 5.15 -14.09
C GLY A 550 -2.18 3.94 -14.16
N VAL A 551 -1.87 2.87 -13.43
CA VAL A 551 -2.63 1.61 -13.48
C VAL A 551 -3.49 1.44 -12.23
N GLU A 552 -2.89 1.32 -11.04
CA GLU A 552 -3.65 1.01 -9.82
C GLU A 552 -4.68 2.07 -9.45
N ASP A 553 -4.29 3.34 -9.52
CA ASP A 553 -5.13 4.48 -9.12
C ASP A 553 -5.87 5.11 -10.31
N THR A 554 -5.87 4.46 -11.48
CA THR A 554 -6.64 4.96 -12.63
C THR A 554 -7.25 3.83 -13.45
N VAL A 555 -6.46 2.99 -14.13
CA VAL A 555 -6.99 1.90 -14.98
C VAL A 555 -7.88 0.93 -14.22
N LEU A 556 -7.57 0.60 -12.96
CA LEU A 556 -8.39 -0.29 -12.12
C LEU A 556 -9.79 0.28 -11.80
N TYR A 557 -10.02 1.57 -12.02
CA TYR A 557 -11.32 2.24 -11.88
C TYR A 557 -12.02 2.48 -13.23
N VAL A 558 -11.34 2.21 -14.34
CA VAL A 558 -11.87 2.39 -15.70
C VAL A 558 -12.19 1.05 -16.35
N TYR A 559 -11.31 0.05 -16.26
CA TYR A 559 -11.50 -1.26 -16.88
C TYR A 559 -12.39 -2.15 -16.01
N ASN A 560 -13.71 -1.95 -16.10
CA ASN A 560 -14.65 -2.47 -15.11
C ASN A 560 -15.26 -3.83 -15.45
N ARG A 561 -14.68 -4.58 -16.41
CA ARG A 561 -15.18 -5.89 -16.92
C ARG A 561 -15.62 -6.83 -15.81
N LEU A 562 -14.76 -7.02 -14.81
CA LEU A 562 -15.05 -7.78 -13.59
C LEU A 562 -14.16 -7.25 -12.44
N ILE A 563 -14.72 -6.43 -11.54
CA ILE A 563 -13.91 -5.60 -10.64
C ILE A 563 -13.25 -6.34 -9.47
N CYS A 564 -13.57 -7.62 -9.24
CA CYS A 564 -12.80 -8.45 -8.30
C CYS A 564 -11.38 -8.71 -8.79
N LEU A 565 -11.12 -8.56 -10.09
CA LEU A 565 -9.79 -8.66 -10.71
C LEU A 565 -9.06 -7.32 -10.71
N ASN A 566 -9.66 -6.24 -10.19
CA ASN A 566 -9.10 -4.90 -10.17
C ASN A 566 -8.47 -4.60 -8.81
N GLU A 567 -7.39 -5.30 -8.49
CA GLU A 567 -6.65 -5.17 -7.22
C GLU A 567 -5.20 -4.69 -7.38
N VAL A 568 -4.60 -4.31 -6.26
CA VAL A 568 -3.16 -4.02 -6.19
C VAL A 568 -2.37 -5.27 -6.64
N GLY A 569 -1.44 -5.08 -7.59
CA GLY A 569 -0.67 -6.16 -8.21
C GLY A 569 -1.41 -7.08 -9.18
N SER A 570 -2.66 -6.73 -9.53
CA SER A 570 -3.43 -7.48 -10.52
C SER A 570 -3.16 -7.00 -11.94
N THR A 571 -3.40 -7.88 -12.92
CA THR A 571 -3.48 -7.52 -14.33
C THR A 571 -4.89 -7.89 -14.86
N PRO A 572 -5.88 -6.98 -14.81
CA PRO A 572 -7.28 -7.26 -15.18
C PRO A 572 -7.52 -7.82 -16.59
N SER A 573 -6.53 -7.69 -17.49
CA SER A 573 -6.58 -8.34 -18.80
C SER A 573 -6.48 -9.87 -18.73
N LYS A 574 -6.05 -10.45 -17.61
CA LYS A 574 -6.08 -11.90 -17.36
C LYS A 574 -7.37 -12.25 -16.60
N PHE A 575 -8.31 -12.92 -17.27
CA PHE A 575 -9.60 -13.28 -16.68
C PHE A 575 -9.49 -14.55 -15.81
N GLY A 576 -9.04 -14.39 -14.57
CA GLY A 576 -8.86 -15.51 -13.65
C GLY A 576 -7.58 -16.32 -13.89
N VAL A 577 -7.45 -17.42 -13.14
CA VAL A 577 -6.25 -18.28 -13.10
C VAL A 577 -6.67 -19.75 -13.08
N SER A 578 -5.95 -20.62 -13.80
CA SER A 578 -6.21 -22.06 -13.76
C SER A 578 -5.72 -22.70 -12.45
N VAL A 579 -6.29 -23.82 -12.06
CA VAL A 579 -5.82 -24.58 -10.88
C VAL A 579 -4.37 -25.04 -11.07
N GLU A 580 -3.96 -25.34 -12.29
CA GLU A 580 -2.58 -25.72 -12.61
C GLU A 580 -1.60 -24.56 -12.42
N ASP A 581 -1.96 -23.34 -12.86
CA ASP A 581 -1.13 -22.15 -12.64
C ASP A 581 -0.97 -21.85 -11.14
N PHE A 582 -2.03 -22.02 -10.35
CA PHE A 582 -1.97 -21.88 -8.89
C PHE A 582 -1.05 -22.93 -8.25
N HIS A 583 -1.05 -24.17 -8.74
CA HIS A 583 -0.10 -25.19 -8.30
C HIS A 583 1.33 -24.83 -8.67
N GLY A 584 1.58 -24.40 -9.92
CA GLY A 584 2.89 -23.97 -10.39
C GLY A 584 3.45 -22.79 -9.58
N PHE A 585 2.59 -21.82 -9.25
CA PHE A 585 2.92 -20.71 -8.37
C PHE A 585 3.34 -21.17 -6.97
N ASN A 586 2.58 -22.07 -6.33
CA ASN A 586 2.94 -22.57 -5.00
C ASN A 586 4.20 -23.47 -5.00
N GLN A 587 4.44 -24.22 -6.09
CA GLN A 587 5.67 -24.97 -6.29
C GLN A 587 6.89 -24.04 -6.41
N HIS A 588 6.76 -22.94 -7.16
CA HIS A 588 7.79 -21.91 -7.23
C HIS A 588 8.04 -21.30 -5.85
N ARG A 589 6.97 -20.95 -5.11
CA ARG A 589 7.07 -20.35 -3.78
C ARG A 589 7.82 -21.23 -2.79
N ILE A 590 7.52 -22.52 -2.68
CA ILE A 590 8.25 -23.39 -1.74
C ILE A 590 9.72 -23.55 -2.12
N ALA A 591 10.05 -23.49 -3.43
CA ALA A 591 11.41 -23.65 -3.92
C ALA A 591 12.30 -22.41 -3.64
N TYR A 592 11.77 -21.20 -3.78
CA TYR A 592 12.56 -19.97 -3.72
C TYR A 592 12.21 -19.04 -2.56
N TRP A 593 10.94 -19.01 -2.15
CA TRP A 593 10.39 -18.06 -1.18
C TRP A 593 9.47 -18.74 -0.15
N PRO A 594 9.93 -19.82 0.55
CA PRO A 594 9.07 -20.65 1.41
C PRO A 594 8.49 -19.90 2.62
N HIS A 595 9.01 -18.72 2.91
CA HIS A 595 8.61 -17.88 4.05
C HIS A 595 8.05 -16.52 3.61
N THR A 596 7.69 -16.34 2.34
CA THR A 596 6.98 -15.12 1.89
C THR A 596 5.57 -15.08 2.46
N MET A 597 4.99 -13.88 2.62
CA MET A 597 3.64 -13.75 3.17
C MET A 597 2.57 -14.18 2.16
N SER A 598 1.43 -14.63 2.67
CA SER A 598 0.20 -14.92 1.92
C SER A 598 -0.90 -13.99 2.41
N GLY A 599 -1.04 -12.83 1.76
CA GLY A 599 -2.07 -11.84 2.06
C GLY A 599 -3.33 -12.03 1.22
N THR A 600 -4.48 -11.64 1.77
CA THR A 600 -5.77 -11.59 1.03
C THR A 600 -6.50 -10.28 1.26
N SER A 601 -6.33 -9.59 2.38
CA SER A 601 -6.77 -8.20 2.56
C SER A 601 -5.61 -7.41 3.16
N THR A 602 -5.53 -6.13 2.85
CA THR A 602 -4.57 -5.20 3.46
C THR A 602 -5.22 -3.84 3.67
N HIS A 603 -4.46 -2.89 4.22
CA HIS A 603 -4.89 -1.50 4.33
C HIS A 603 -4.90 -0.76 2.98
N ASP A 604 -4.35 -1.34 1.91
CA ASP A 604 -4.27 -0.72 0.57
C ASP A 604 -4.99 -1.51 -0.54
N THR A 605 -5.52 -2.70 -0.23
CA THR A 605 -6.38 -3.43 -1.19
C THR A 605 -7.59 -2.58 -1.56
N LYS A 606 -7.96 -2.56 -2.84
CA LYS A 606 -9.06 -1.71 -3.34
C LYS A 606 -10.42 -2.19 -2.82
N ARG A 607 -10.53 -3.48 -2.48
CA ARG A 607 -11.74 -4.13 -1.93
C ARG A 607 -11.35 -5.15 -0.86
N GLY A 608 -12.24 -5.38 0.11
CA GLY A 608 -12.12 -6.44 1.10
C GLY A 608 -12.16 -7.83 0.47
N GLU A 609 -11.62 -8.81 1.18
CA GLU A 609 -11.44 -10.16 0.63
C GLU A 609 -12.77 -10.86 0.33
N ASP A 610 -13.83 -10.54 1.08
CA ASP A 610 -15.15 -11.15 0.90
C ASP A 610 -16.03 -10.37 -0.08
N VAL A 611 -15.71 -9.10 -0.34
CA VAL A 611 -16.28 -8.35 -1.48
C VAL A 611 -15.87 -9.04 -2.78
N ARG A 612 -14.58 -9.41 -2.90
CA ARG A 612 -14.07 -10.07 -4.12
C ARG A 612 -14.64 -11.46 -4.30
N THR A 613 -14.71 -12.28 -3.24
CA THR A 613 -15.25 -13.65 -3.35
C THR A 613 -16.73 -13.70 -3.76
N ARG A 614 -17.52 -12.68 -3.40
CA ARG A 614 -18.90 -12.49 -3.89
C ARG A 614 -18.94 -12.12 -5.36
N ILE A 615 -18.12 -11.15 -5.78
CA ILE A 615 -18.09 -10.69 -7.18
C ILE A 615 -17.56 -11.81 -8.10
N ASN A 616 -16.64 -12.66 -7.63
CA ASN A 616 -16.14 -13.83 -8.37
C ASN A 616 -17.28 -14.74 -8.88
N VAL A 617 -18.37 -14.85 -8.13
CA VAL A 617 -19.55 -15.67 -8.48
C VAL A 617 -20.15 -15.25 -9.83
N LEU A 618 -20.08 -13.96 -10.19
CA LEU A 618 -20.61 -13.48 -11.47
C LEU A 618 -19.96 -14.17 -12.66
N SER A 619 -18.68 -14.54 -12.56
CA SER A 619 -17.97 -15.28 -13.61
C SER A 619 -18.59 -16.64 -13.91
N GLU A 620 -19.30 -17.26 -12.96
CA GLU A 620 -19.94 -18.56 -13.14
C GLU A 620 -21.33 -18.47 -13.81
N ILE A 621 -21.97 -17.29 -13.71
CA ILE A 621 -23.35 -17.04 -14.14
C ILE A 621 -23.46 -15.83 -15.11
N PRO A 622 -22.65 -15.75 -16.18
CA PRO A 622 -22.62 -14.59 -17.10
C PRO A 622 -23.99 -14.26 -17.70
N GLY A 623 -24.78 -15.28 -18.09
CA GLY A 623 -26.10 -15.05 -18.68
C GLY A 623 -27.14 -14.48 -17.69
N GLU A 624 -27.10 -14.91 -16.42
CA GLU A 624 -27.93 -14.29 -15.38
C GLU A 624 -27.47 -12.86 -15.12
N TRP A 625 -26.16 -12.64 -14.99
CA TRP A 625 -25.57 -11.33 -14.79
C TRP A 625 -26.03 -10.34 -15.86
N GLU A 626 -25.94 -10.71 -17.13
CA GLU A 626 -26.42 -9.90 -18.24
C GLU A 626 -27.92 -9.56 -18.14
N SER A 627 -28.74 -10.56 -17.80
CA SER A 627 -30.19 -10.39 -17.67
C SER A 627 -30.54 -9.40 -16.55
N TYR A 628 -29.83 -9.45 -15.42
CA TYR A 628 -30.00 -8.51 -14.32
C TYR A 628 -29.54 -7.09 -14.71
N LEU A 629 -28.42 -6.96 -15.41
CA LEU A 629 -27.94 -5.67 -15.90
C LEU A 629 -28.96 -4.97 -16.80
N GLN A 630 -29.52 -5.69 -17.78
CA GLN A 630 -30.55 -5.15 -18.67
C GLN A 630 -31.77 -4.68 -17.88
N LYS A 631 -32.25 -5.52 -16.95
CA LYS A 631 -33.38 -5.20 -16.09
C LYS A 631 -33.12 -3.96 -15.22
N TRP A 632 -31.93 -3.85 -14.63
CA TRP A 632 -31.60 -2.70 -13.78
C TRP A 632 -31.43 -1.42 -14.58
N GLN A 633 -30.86 -1.49 -15.79
CA GLN A 633 -30.83 -0.35 -16.71
C GLN A 633 -32.23 0.15 -17.06
N GLU A 634 -33.16 -0.77 -17.36
CA GLU A 634 -34.56 -0.41 -17.67
C GLU A 634 -35.24 0.28 -16.49
N ILE A 635 -35.10 -0.27 -15.27
CA ILE A 635 -35.68 0.29 -14.04
C ILE A 635 -35.09 1.67 -13.73
N ASN A 636 -33.77 1.82 -13.88
CA ASN A 636 -33.05 3.01 -13.41
C ASN A 636 -32.90 4.10 -14.48
N ALA A 637 -33.19 3.83 -15.75
CA ALA A 637 -33.11 4.82 -16.83
C ALA A 637 -33.89 6.12 -16.54
N PRO A 638 -35.12 6.10 -15.99
CA PRO A 638 -35.85 7.33 -15.65
C PRO A 638 -35.26 8.13 -14.48
N GLN A 639 -34.31 7.54 -13.75
CA GLN A 639 -33.73 8.10 -12.52
C GLN A 639 -32.37 8.76 -12.76
N LYS A 640 -31.87 8.71 -14.00
CA LYS A 640 -30.60 9.34 -14.38
C LYS A 640 -30.82 10.81 -14.67
N ASP A 641 -29.97 11.64 -14.06
CA ASP A 641 -29.85 13.04 -14.46
C ASP A 641 -29.02 13.14 -15.75
N CYS A 642 -29.14 14.26 -16.47
CA CYS A 642 -28.30 14.59 -17.62
C CYS A 642 -27.45 15.82 -17.30
N VAL A 643 -26.14 15.63 -17.14
CA VAL A 643 -25.17 16.71 -16.85
C VAL A 643 -24.28 16.91 -18.07
N ALA A 644 -24.27 18.14 -18.61
CA ALA A 644 -23.50 18.49 -19.81
C ALA A 644 -23.74 17.57 -21.03
N GLY A 645 -24.93 16.97 -21.15
CA GLY A 645 -25.28 16.03 -22.24
C GLY A 645 -24.87 14.58 -22.00
N LEU A 646 -24.38 14.25 -20.80
CA LEU A 646 -24.05 12.89 -20.37
C LEU A 646 -25.05 12.42 -19.31
N ASP A 647 -25.55 11.20 -19.46
CA ASP A 647 -26.34 10.55 -18.42
C ASP A 647 -25.46 10.29 -17.20
N VAL A 648 -26.00 10.51 -16.01
CA VAL A 648 -25.32 10.28 -14.73
C VAL A 648 -26.08 9.21 -13.93
N PRO A 649 -25.43 8.07 -13.60
CA PRO A 649 -24.08 7.67 -14.00
C PRO A 649 -23.95 7.37 -15.50
N ALA A 650 -22.75 7.66 -16.03
CA ALA A 650 -22.29 7.10 -17.29
C ALA A 650 -22.28 5.56 -17.19
N SER A 651 -22.50 4.85 -18.30
CA SER A 651 -22.68 3.39 -18.27
C SER A 651 -21.52 2.64 -17.61
N ASN A 652 -20.27 3.09 -17.77
CA ASN A 652 -19.14 2.43 -17.12
C ASN A 652 -19.11 2.62 -15.59
N ASP A 653 -19.55 3.78 -15.09
CA ASP A 653 -19.67 4.06 -13.66
C ASP A 653 -20.86 3.29 -13.06
N GLU A 654 -21.95 3.16 -13.81
CA GLU A 654 -23.10 2.35 -13.44
C GLU A 654 -22.75 0.85 -13.30
N TYR A 655 -22.02 0.30 -14.28
CA TYR A 655 -21.55 -1.09 -14.26
C TYR A 655 -20.64 -1.38 -13.07
N PHE A 656 -19.76 -0.42 -12.73
CA PHE A 656 -18.90 -0.48 -11.56
C PHE A 656 -19.71 -0.44 -10.26
N LEU A 657 -20.69 0.46 -10.17
CA LEU A 657 -21.54 0.62 -9.00
C LEU A 657 -22.33 -0.67 -8.71
N TYR A 658 -22.93 -1.30 -9.73
CA TYR A 658 -23.68 -2.54 -9.53
C TYR A 658 -22.84 -3.69 -8.98
N GLN A 659 -21.63 -3.90 -9.49
CA GLN A 659 -20.72 -4.91 -8.93
C GLN A 659 -20.27 -4.55 -7.51
N THR A 660 -20.02 -3.26 -7.24
CA THR A 660 -19.67 -2.77 -5.89
C THR A 660 -20.79 -3.06 -4.91
N LEU A 661 -22.05 -2.78 -5.27
CA LEU A 661 -23.21 -3.06 -4.45
C LEU A 661 -23.34 -4.57 -4.19
N LEU A 662 -23.20 -5.42 -5.22
CA LEU A 662 -23.27 -6.88 -5.06
C LEU A 662 -22.21 -7.42 -4.09
N GLY A 663 -20.98 -6.91 -4.18
CA GLY A 663 -19.89 -7.34 -3.31
C GLY A 663 -20.04 -6.83 -1.87
N ALA A 664 -20.30 -5.53 -1.68
CA ALA A 664 -20.24 -4.89 -0.37
C ALA A 664 -21.57 -4.86 0.39
N PHE A 665 -22.67 -5.34 -0.19
CA PHE A 665 -23.99 -5.30 0.45
C PHE A 665 -23.96 -5.93 1.86
N PRO A 666 -24.48 -5.24 2.90
CA PRO A 666 -24.34 -5.70 4.26
C PRO A 666 -25.13 -6.99 4.50
N VAL A 667 -24.57 -7.85 5.33
CA VAL A 667 -25.25 -9.07 5.80
C VAL A 667 -26.23 -8.73 6.90
N ASP A 668 -25.81 -7.88 7.84
CA ASP A 668 -26.62 -7.37 8.93
C ASP A 668 -27.39 -6.13 8.47
N GLU A 669 -28.73 -6.20 8.47
CA GLU A 669 -29.59 -5.08 8.08
C GLU A 669 -29.43 -3.84 8.97
N SER A 670 -28.90 -3.98 10.18
CA SER A 670 -28.58 -2.85 11.06
C SER A 670 -27.42 -1.99 10.53
N GLU A 671 -26.55 -2.55 9.68
CA GLU A 671 -25.47 -1.83 8.99
C GLU A 671 -25.97 -1.08 7.74
N TYR A 672 -27.24 -1.26 7.34
CA TYR A 672 -27.76 -0.65 6.12
C TYR A 672 -27.63 0.89 6.08
N PRO A 673 -27.93 1.64 7.16
CA PRO A 673 -27.80 3.10 7.12
C PRO A 673 -26.34 3.56 6.90
N THR A 674 -25.38 2.93 7.57
CA THR A 674 -23.96 3.27 7.40
C THR A 674 -23.44 2.80 6.04
N PHE A 675 -23.96 1.70 5.51
CA PHE A 675 -23.65 1.22 4.17
C PHE A 675 -23.99 2.24 3.07
N VAL A 676 -25.16 2.92 3.15
CA VAL A 676 -25.53 3.94 2.15
C VAL A 676 -24.49 5.05 2.08
N GLU A 677 -24.07 5.58 3.23
CA GLU A 677 -23.05 6.63 3.29
C GLU A 677 -21.68 6.13 2.81
N ARG A 678 -21.29 4.90 3.18
CA ARG A 678 -20.05 4.27 2.68
C ARG A 678 -20.02 4.16 1.16
N ILE A 679 -21.14 3.79 0.52
CA ILE A 679 -21.21 3.71 -0.95
C ILE A 679 -21.12 5.10 -1.57
N LYS A 680 -21.78 6.12 -1.00
CA LYS A 680 -21.68 7.51 -1.47
C LYS A 680 -20.25 8.02 -1.42
N GLU A 681 -19.54 7.84 -0.31
CA GLU A 681 -18.14 8.23 -0.18
C GLU A 681 -17.24 7.47 -1.15
N TYR A 682 -17.42 6.15 -1.24
CA TYR A 682 -16.62 5.29 -2.10
C TYR A 682 -16.80 5.62 -3.58
N ILE A 683 -18.03 5.85 -4.04
CA ILE A 683 -18.27 6.08 -5.46
C ILE A 683 -17.61 7.38 -5.93
N ILE A 684 -17.64 8.44 -5.11
CA ILE A 684 -16.95 9.70 -5.39
C ILE A 684 -15.44 9.49 -5.50
N LYS A 685 -14.85 8.74 -4.55
CA LYS A 685 -13.44 8.35 -4.63
C LYS A 685 -13.15 7.58 -5.93
N ALA A 686 -13.96 6.59 -6.26
CA ALA A 686 -13.76 5.76 -7.45
C ALA A 686 -13.79 6.56 -8.75
N ILE A 687 -14.77 7.45 -8.95
CA ILE A 687 -14.86 8.26 -10.18
C ILE A 687 -13.78 9.35 -10.26
N ARG A 688 -13.32 9.88 -9.10
CA ARG A 688 -12.17 10.79 -9.05
C ARG A 688 -10.85 10.09 -9.36
N GLU A 689 -10.70 8.82 -8.96
CA GLU A 689 -9.56 8.00 -9.36
C GLU A 689 -9.64 7.61 -10.85
N ALA A 690 -10.83 7.35 -11.39
CA ALA A 690 -11.00 7.07 -12.82
C ALA A 690 -10.57 8.25 -13.72
N LYS A 691 -10.70 9.50 -13.25
CA LYS A 691 -10.26 10.72 -13.94
C LYS A 691 -10.95 10.94 -15.31
N VAL A 692 -12.15 10.39 -15.50
CA VAL A 692 -12.94 10.49 -16.74
C VAL A 692 -13.91 11.66 -16.70
N ASN A 693 -14.85 11.66 -15.75
CA ASN A 693 -15.92 12.66 -15.64
C ASN A 693 -15.69 13.68 -14.52
N THR A 694 -14.82 13.37 -13.56
CA THR A 694 -14.40 14.25 -12.46
C THR A 694 -12.97 13.91 -12.05
N GLY A 695 -12.36 14.69 -11.15
CA GLY A 695 -11.05 14.37 -10.58
C GLY A 695 -10.71 15.18 -9.34
N TRP A 696 -9.75 14.72 -8.56
CA TRP A 696 -9.34 15.37 -7.29
C TRP A 696 -8.94 16.84 -7.43
N LEU A 697 -8.31 17.20 -8.55
CA LEU A 697 -7.76 18.53 -8.78
C LEU A 697 -8.79 19.54 -9.30
N ARG A 698 -9.84 19.05 -9.95
CA ARG A 698 -10.95 19.82 -10.49
C ARG A 698 -12.19 18.94 -10.44
N PRO A 699 -12.85 18.86 -9.28
CA PRO A 699 -14.11 18.15 -9.16
C PRO A 699 -15.16 18.73 -10.10
N ASP A 700 -15.98 17.86 -10.68
CA ASP A 700 -17.24 18.23 -11.35
C ASP A 700 -18.38 18.01 -10.34
N ASP A 701 -18.70 19.08 -9.59
CA ASP A 701 -19.67 19.03 -8.50
C ASP A 701 -21.08 18.63 -8.96
N ASP A 702 -21.45 18.96 -10.21
CA ASP A 702 -22.75 18.61 -10.78
C ASP A 702 -22.82 17.11 -11.06
N TYR A 703 -21.79 16.53 -11.71
CA TYR A 703 -21.72 15.08 -11.95
C TYR A 703 -21.68 14.29 -10.63
N GLU A 704 -20.84 14.71 -9.68
CA GLU A 704 -20.70 14.08 -8.36
C GLU A 704 -22.01 14.10 -7.57
N SER A 705 -22.69 15.26 -7.55
CA SER A 705 -23.97 15.40 -6.84
C SER A 705 -25.08 14.57 -7.47
N SER A 706 -25.16 14.51 -8.80
CA SER A 706 -26.14 13.66 -9.50
C SER A 706 -25.87 12.18 -9.30
N LEU A 707 -24.60 11.75 -9.23
CA LEU A 707 -24.27 10.36 -8.92
C LEU A 707 -24.65 9.98 -7.48
N ILE A 708 -24.43 10.87 -6.52
CA ILE A 708 -24.88 10.67 -5.14
C ILE A 708 -26.41 10.50 -5.08
N LYS A 709 -27.17 11.37 -5.77
CA LYS A 709 -28.64 11.24 -5.85
C LYS A 709 -29.07 9.91 -6.45
N PHE A 710 -28.36 9.44 -7.48
CA PHE A 710 -28.64 8.14 -8.08
C PHE A 710 -28.41 7.00 -7.08
N VAL A 711 -27.29 7.01 -6.33
CA VAL A 711 -27.03 6.04 -5.26
C VAL A 711 -28.11 6.08 -4.18
N GLU A 712 -28.53 7.27 -3.75
CA GLU A 712 -29.59 7.45 -2.76
C GLU A 712 -30.92 6.87 -3.27
N HIS A 713 -31.25 7.07 -4.55
CA HIS A 713 -32.41 6.45 -5.18
C HIS A 713 -32.32 4.92 -5.15
N LEU A 714 -31.20 4.35 -5.63
CA LEU A 714 -31.01 2.90 -5.67
C LEU A 714 -31.18 2.26 -4.29
N LEU A 715 -30.69 2.91 -3.23
CA LEU A 715 -30.66 2.36 -1.88
C LEU A 715 -31.82 2.83 -0.99
N ASN A 716 -32.78 3.60 -1.52
CA ASN A 716 -33.94 4.04 -0.76
C ASN A 716 -34.88 2.86 -0.45
N LYS A 717 -35.27 2.67 0.82
CA LYS A 717 -36.21 1.61 1.24
C LYS A 717 -37.70 1.93 0.97
N SER A 718 -38.01 2.91 0.13
CA SER A 718 -39.39 3.25 -0.27
C SER A 718 -40.08 2.10 -1.00
N GLU A 719 -41.40 1.98 -0.85
CA GLU A 719 -42.23 1.00 -1.57
C GLU A 719 -42.22 1.24 -3.09
N ASP A 720 -41.98 2.49 -3.53
CA ASP A 720 -41.89 2.86 -4.95
C ASP A 720 -40.53 2.50 -5.60
N ASN A 721 -39.55 2.02 -4.82
CA ASN A 721 -38.25 1.63 -5.37
C ASN A 721 -38.31 0.21 -5.97
N GLU A 722 -38.41 0.13 -7.30
CA GLU A 722 -38.42 -1.15 -8.03
C GLU A 722 -37.04 -1.83 -8.11
N PHE A 723 -35.94 -1.08 -7.94
CA PHE A 723 -34.58 -1.60 -8.07
C PHE A 723 -34.22 -2.53 -6.91
N LEU A 724 -34.43 -2.15 -5.65
CA LEU A 724 -34.04 -3.00 -4.52
C LEU A 724 -34.68 -4.40 -4.56
N PRO A 725 -36.01 -4.56 -4.77
CA PRO A 725 -36.61 -5.88 -4.94
C PRO A 725 -36.06 -6.64 -6.15
N ALA A 726 -35.71 -5.96 -7.25
CA ALA A 726 -35.10 -6.57 -8.42
C ALA A 726 -33.62 -6.95 -8.23
N PHE A 727 -32.90 -6.25 -7.36
CA PHE A 727 -31.49 -6.42 -7.07
C PHE A 727 -31.22 -7.55 -6.06
N ARG A 728 -32.07 -7.63 -5.01
CA ARG A 728 -31.91 -8.56 -3.89
C ARG A 728 -31.74 -10.03 -4.26
N PRO A 729 -32.43 -10.60 -5.27
CA PRO A 729 -32.25 -12.00 -5.63
C PRO A 729 -30.81 -12.33 -6.07
N LEU A 730 -30.22 -11.53 -6.97
CA LEU A 730 -28.83 -11.74 -7.37
C LEU A 730 -27.87 -11.45 -6.21
N GLN A 731 -28.12 -10.41 -5.43
CA GLN A 731 -27.32 -10.08 -4.25
C GLN A 731 -27.25 -11.23 -3.25
N ARG A 732 -28.38 -11.86 -2.92
CA ARG A 732 -28.44 -13.01 -2.01
C ARG A 732 -27.72 -14.23 -2.59
N LYS A 733 -27.87 -14.47 -3.89
CA LYS A 733 -27.16 -15.54 -4.59
C LYS A 733 -25.65 -15.37 -4.49
N VAL A 734 -25.11 -14.19 -4.84
CA VAL A 734 -23.66 -13.94 -4.76
C VAL A 734 -23.14 -13.95 -3.32
N GLN A 735 -23.95 -13.48 -2.36
CA GLN A 735 -23.61 -13.59 -0.93
C GLN A 735 -23.49 -15.06 -0.51
N TYR A 736 -24.47 -15.89 -0.86
CA TYR A 736 -24.52 -17.29 -0.49
C TYR A 736 -23.33 -18.08 -1.05
N TYR A 737 -23.03 -17.98 -2.36
CA TYR A 737 -21.85 -18.65 -2.94
C TYR A 737 -20.52 -18.00 -2.52
N GLY A 738 -20.52 -16.68 -2.27
CA GLY A 738 -19.37 -15.94 -1.77
C GLY A 738 -18.86 -16.44 -0.41
N VAL A 739 -19.75 -16.96 0.44
CA VAL A 739 -19.37 -17.64 1.70
C VAL A 739 -18.41 -18.79 1.43
N PHE A 740 -18.75 -19.70 0.52
CA PHE A 740 -17.91 -20.88 0.24
C PHE A 740 -16.60 -20.53 -0.49
N ASN A 741 -16.63 -19.54 -1.38
CA ASN A 741 -15.42 -18.99 -1.99
C ASN A 741 -14.51 -18.38 -0.92
N SER A 742 -15.06 -17.63 0.04
CA SER A 742 -14.32 -17.05 1.17
C SER A 742 -13.70 -18.12 2.08
N LEU A 743 -14.47 -19.16 2.46
CA LEU A 743 -13.96 -20.27 3.26
C LEU A 743 -12.81 -20.98 2.54
N SER A 744 -12.96 -21.24 1.25
CA SER A 744 -11.91 -21.86 0.44
C SER A 744 -10.68 -20.96 0.31
N GLN A 745 -10.85 -19.65 0.12
CA GLN A 745 -9.77 -18.68 0.07
C GLN A 745 -9.00 -18.61 1.40
N ALA A 746 -9.70 -18.49 2.52
CA ALA A 746 -9.10 -18.47 3.85
C ALA A 746 -8.36 -19.79 4.15
N PHE A 747 -8.96 -20.92 3.77
CA PHE A 747 -8.35 -22.24 3.95
C PHE A 747 -7.07 -22.40 3.12
N LEU A 748 -7.09 -22.02 1.85
CA LEU A 748 -5.92 -22.06 0.97
C LEU A 748 -4.82 -21.11 1.44
N LYS A 749 -5.16 -19.91 1.93
CA LYS A 749 -4.22 -18.99 2.57
C LYS A 749 -3.48 -19.64 3.73
N LEU A 750 -4.22 -20.34 4.60
CA LEU A 750 -3.68 -20.96 5.81
C LEU A 750 -2.92 -22.26 5.55
N THR A 751 -3.04 -22.89 4.38
CA THR A 751 -2.45 -24.23 4.15
C THR A 751 -1.41 -24.27 3.02
N SER A 752 -1.40 -23.26 2.15
CA SER A 752 -0.37 -23.08 1.12
C SER A 752 1.02 -22.77 1.75
N PRO A 753 2.12 -22.94 1.00
CA PRO A 753 3.45 -22.50 1.41
C PRO A 753 3.48 -21.00 1.75
N GLY A 754 4.29 -20.62 2.74
CA GLY A 754 4.43 -19.24 3.21
C GLY A 754 3.80 -18.96 4.57
N VAL A 755 3.84 -17.67 4.94
CA VAL A 755 3.32 -17.13 6.19
C VAL A 755 1.95 -16.48 5.93
N PRO A 756 0.82 -17.08 6.35
CA PRO A 756 -0.49 -16.47 6.20
C PRO A 756 -0.59 -15.16 6.98
N ASP A 757 -1.17 -14.14 6.33
CA ASP A 757 -1.47 -12.85 6.93
C ASP A 757 -2.97 -12.66 7.11
N ILE A 758 -3.36 -12.09 8.25
CA ILE A 758 -4.75 -11.77 8.59
C ILE A 758 -4.82 -10.27 8.86
N TYR A 759 -5.55 -9.55 8.01
CA TYR A 759 -5.84 -8.14 8.26
C TYR A 759 -6.87 -8.00 9.37
N GLN A 760 -6.76 -6.96 10.20
CA GLN A 760 -7.62 -6.79 11.36
C GLN A 760 -9.10 -6.93 11.01
N GLY A 761 -9.79 -7.81 11.74
CA GLY A 761 -11.21 -8.07 11.60
C GLY A 761 -11.59 -9.10 10.54
N THR A 762 -10.68 -9.54 9.67
CA THR A 762 -10.96 -10.44 8.53
C THR A 762 -11.14 -11.91 8.92
N GLU A 763 -11.01 -12.24 10.20
CA GLU A 763 -11.48 -13.52 10.73
C GLU A 763 -13.02 -13.67 10.74
N LEU A 764 -13.74 -12.56 10.51
CA LEU A 764 -15.16 -12.52 10.14
C LEU A 764 -15.30 -12.01 8.69
N TRP A 765 -16.52 -11.65 8.27
CA TRP A 765 -16.76 -11.13 6.92
C TRP A 765 -16.16 -9.73 6.71
N ASP A 766 -15.27 -9.57 5.74
CA ASP A 766 -14.67 -8.32 5.31
C ASP A 766 -15.35 -7.76 4.05
N LEU A 767 -16.37 -6.94 4.29
CA LEU A 767 -17.14 -6.25 3.26
C LEU A 767 -16.68 -4.79 3.08
N SER A 768 -15.40 -4.53 3.35
CA SER A 768 -14.81 -3.20 3.23
C SER A 768 -14.49 -2.84 1.77
N LEU A 769 -14.42 -1.55 1.50
CA LEU A 769 -13.97 -0.96 0.25
C LEU A 769 -12.61 -0.28 0.47
N VAL A 770 -12.08 0.41 -0.54
CA VAL A 770 -10.75 1.05 -0.45
C VAL A 770 -10.67 2.06 0.71
N ASP A 771 -9.46 2.30 1.23
CA ASP A 771 -9.13 3.37 2.19
C ASP A 771 -9.94 4.65 1.93
N PRO A 772 -10.63 5.25 2.92
CA PRO A 772 -10.60 4.91 4.35
C PRO A 772 -11.57 3.81 4.82
N ASP A 773 -12.37 3.20 3.94
CA ASP A 773 -13.40 2.25 4.38
C ASP A 773 -12.83 0.95 4.98
N ASN A 774 -11.68 0.48 4.48
CA ASN A 774 -10.92 -0.65 5.05
C ASN A 774 -10.12 -0.28 6.32
N ARG A 775 -10.25 0.95 6.83
CA ARG A 775 -9.60 1.41 8.08
C ARG A 775 -10.59 1.67 9.21
N ARG A 776 -11.86 1.25 9.04
CA ARG A 776 -12.88 1.35 10.09
C ARG A 776 -12.46 0.58 11.35
N PRO A 777 -12.92 1.01 12.54
CA PRO A 777 -12.63 0.31 13.80
C PRO A 777 -13.11 -1.14 13.79
N VAL A 778 -12.38 -2.01 14.49
CA VAL A 778 -12.71 -3.42 14.66
C VAL A 778 -13.23 -3.67 16.07
N ASP A 779 -14.40 -4.30 16.17
CA ASP A 779 -14.97 -4.75 17.44
C ASP A 779 -14.30 -6.06 17.89
N PHE A 780 -13.25 -5.94 18.70
CA PHE A 780 -12.50 -7.07 19.24
C PHE A 780 -13.19 -7.74 20.44
N GLU A 781 -14.06 -7.04 21.17
CA GLU A 781 -14.81 -7.62 22.29
C GLU A 781 -15.77 -8.69 21.78
N LYS A 782 -16.58 -8.35 20.75
CA LYS A 782 -17.48 -9.31 20.08
C LYS A 782 -16.73 -10.53 19.53
N ARG A 783 -15.52 -10.31 19.00
CA ARG A 783 -14.68 -11.38 18.44
C ARG A 783 -14.12 -12.30 19.51
N ALA A 784 -13.70 -11.76 20.65
CA ALA A 784 -13.27 -12.56 21.79
C ALA A 784 -14.42 -13.40 22.35
N GLU A 785 -15.64 -12.85 22.42
CA GLU A 785 -16.84 -13.59 22.81
C GLU A 785 -17.16 -14.74 21.84
N PHE A 786 -17.12 -14.47 20.53
CA PHE A 786 -17.36 -15.48 19.50
C PHE A 786 -16.32 -16.59 19.55
N LEU A 787 -15.04 -16.25 19.71
CA LEU A 787 -13.98 -17.25 19.83
C LEU A 787 -14.16 -18.12 21.08
N LYS A 788 -14.52 -17.52 22.22
CA LYS A 788 -14.80 -18.24 23.45
C LYS A 788 -15.95 -19.22 23.28
N GLU A 789 -17.06 -18.80 22.66
CA GLU A 789 -18.20 -19.66 22.37
C GLU A 789 -17.81 -20.84 21.47
N ILE A 790 -17.07 -20.56 20.38
CA ILE A 790 -16.58 -21.57 19.45
C ILE A 790 -15.71 -22.60 20.19
N LYS A 791 -14.75 -22.15 21.01
CA LYS A 791 -13.86 -23.04 21.78
C LYS A 791 -14.64 -23.94 22.73
N THR A 792 -15.58 -23.39 23.49
CA THR A 792 -16.43 -24.18 24.40
C THR A 792 -17.23 -25.23 23.65
N LYS A 793 -17.82 -24.89 22.50
CA LYS A 793 -18.61 -25.84 21.70
C LYS A 793 -17.75 -26.89 21.00
N ILE A 794 -16.52 -26.57 20.59
CA ILE A 794 -15.56 -27.56 20.04
C ILE A 794 -15.29 -28.68 21.06
N GLU A 795 -15.09 -28.32 22.34
CA GLU A 795 -14.81 -29.29 23.41
C GLU A 795 -16.00 -30.20 23.72
N SER A 796 -17.23 -29.70 23.57
CA SER A 796 -18.45 -30.44 23.89
C SER A 796 -19.02 -31.25 22.72
N ASP A 797 -19.19 -30.62 21.55
CA ASP A 797 -19.84 -31.19 20.36
C ASP A 797 -19.48 -30.39 19.10
N ILE A 798 -18.33 -30.71 18.51
CA ILE A 798 -17.85 -30.04 17.30
C ILE A 798 -18.77 -30.25 16.09
N LEU A 799 -19.45 -31.40 15.98
CA LEU A 799 -20.33 -31.67 14.83
C LEU A 799 -21.63 -30.87 14.95
N GLY A 800 -22.22 -30.81 16.14
CA GLY A 800 -23.37 -29.93 16.41
C GLY A 800 -23.03 -28.45 16.18
N LEU A 801 -21.84 -28.00 16.57
CA LEU A 801 -21.35 -26.66 16.24
C LEU A 801 -21.28 -26.43 14.73
N ILE A 802 -20.69 -27.36 13.97
CA ILE A 802 -20.58 -27.22 12.51
C ILE A 802 -21.96 -27.10 11.86
N GLU A 803 -22.93 -27.90 12.28
CA GLU A 803 -24.31 -27.81 11.78
C GLU A 803 -24.94 -26.44 12.06
N GLU A 804 -24.76 -25.90 13.27
CA GLU A 804 -25.21 -24.55 13.63
C GLU A 804 -24.55 -23.47 12.77
N LEU A 805 -23.23 -23.57 12.56
CA LEU A 805 -22.45 -22.61 11.78
C LEU A 805 -22.84 -22.62 10.30
N LEU A 806 -23.17 -23.78 9.73
CA LEU A 806 -23.65 -23.92 8.35
C LEU A 806 -25.07 -23.35 8.18
N GLN A 807 -25.88 -23.33 9.24
CA GLN A 807 -27.22 -22.74 9.22
C GLN A 807 -27.21 -21.22 9.44
N THR A 808 -26.15 -20.68 10.04
CA THR A 808 -26.01 -19.25 10.38
C THR A 808 -24.72 -18.61 9.82
N PRO A 809 -24.40 -18.81 8.52
CA PRO A 809 -23.17 -18.29 7.93
C PRO A 809 -23.09 -16.76 7.99
N GLU A 810 -24.23 -16.06 8.05
CA GLU A 810 -24.31 -14.61 8.18
C GLU A 810 -23.54 -14.04 9.36
N THR A 811 -23.37 -14.81 10.43
CA THR A 811 -22.65 -14.37 11.64
C THR A 811 -21.14 -14.23 11.43
N GLY A 812 -20.59 -14.88 10.41
CA GLY A 812 -19.15 -14.97 10.16
C GLY A 812 -18.41 -15.95 11.09
N LYS A 813 -19.08 -16.51 12.10
CA LYS A 813 -18.48 -17.47 13.04
C LYS A 813 -17.93 -18.71 12.32
N ILE A 814 -18.52 -19.12 11.20
CA ILE A 814 -18.04 -20.25 10.40
C ILE A 814 -16.62 -20.01 9.84
N LYS A 815 -16.31 -18.76 9.45
CA LYS A 815 -14.98 -18.35 8.98
C LYS A 815 -13.99 -18.32 10.13
N MET A 816 -14.38 -17.75 11.29
CA MET A 816 -13.55 -17.74 12.50
C MET A 816 -13.24 -19.16 12.99
N PHE A 817 -14.22 -20.06 13.00
CA PHE A 817 -14.05 -21.48 13.33
C PHE A 817 -13.02 -22.15 12.43
N LEU A 818 -13.15 -21.97 11.11
CA LEU A 818 -12.20 -22.50 10.14
C LEU A 818 -10.77 -21.97 10.37
N ILE A 819 -10.64 -20.65 10.55
CA ILE A 819 -9.35 -20.02 10.82
C ILE A 819 -8.74 -20.57 12.11
N TYR A 820 -9.50 -20.63 13.19
CA TYR A 820 -9.05 -21.18 14.47
C TYR A 820 -8.56 -22.62 14.31
N GLN A 821 -9.38 -23.52 13.76
CA GLN A 821 -9.02 -24.93 13.59
C GLN A 821 -7.78 -25.13 12.70
N ALA A 822 -7.69 -24.38 11.59
CA ALA A 822 -6.52 -24.43 10.71
C ALA A 822 -5.25 -23.88 11.37
N LEU A 823 -5.35 -22.82 12.18
CA LEU A 823 -4.23 -22.28 12.94
C LEU A 823 -3.77 -23.22 14.06
N GLN A 824 -4.70 -23.90 14.76
CA GLN A 824 -4.33 -24.94 15.72
C GLN A 824 -3.57 -26.08 15.03
N ALA A 825 -4.05 -26.53 13.86
CA ALA A 825 -3.36 -27.55 13.07
C ALA A 825 -1.98 -27.08 12.60
N ARG A 826 -1.85 -25.82 12.15
CA ARG A 826 -0.53 -25.25 11.79
C ARG A 826 0.42 -25.22 12.99
N ARG A 827 -0.08 -24.91 14.19
CA ARG A 827 0.72 -24.88 15.42
C ARG A 827 1.19 -26.27 15.82
N GLU A 828 0.30 -27.27 15.74
CA GLU A 828 0.61 -28.67 16.05
C GLU A 828 1.61 -29.28 15.06
N TYR A 829 1.45 -28.98 13.77
CA TYR A 829 2.28 -29.52 12.67
C TYR A 829 3.18 -28.44 12.05
N LEU A 830 3.83 -27.61 12.87
CA LEU A 830 4.57 -26.43 12.41
C LEU A 830 5.59 -26.73 11.29
N ASP A 831 6.43 -27.75 11.48
CA ASP A 831 7.45 -28.11 10.49
C ASP A 831 6.84 -28.53 9.14
N LEU A 832 5.66 -29.16 9.16
CA LEU A 832 4.94 -29.56 7.95
C LEU A 832 4.54 -28.34 7.10
N PHE A 833 4.00 -27.30 7.73
CA PHE A 833 3.55 -26.11 7.01
C PHE A 833 4.70 -25.16 6.69
N GLN A 834 5.72 -25.09 7.55
CA GLN A 834 6.86 -24.20 7.36
C GLN A 834 7.90 -24.75 6.37
N ARG A 835 8.09 -26.08 6.32
CA ARG A 835 9.18 -26.73 5.55
C ARG A 835 8.71 -27.83 4.61
N GLY A 836 7.50 -28.36 4.81
CA GLY A 836 7.03 -29.49 4.03
C GLY A 836 6.89 -29.18 2.54
N ASP A 837 7.19 -30.18 1.73
CA ASP A 837 7.11 -30.14 0.28
C ASP A 837 5.69 -29.77 -0.19
N TYR A 838 5.56 -29.35 -1.44
CA TYR A 838 4.26 -29.11 -2.07
C TYR A 838 4.08 -30.03 -3.27
N GLN A 839 3.08 -30.90 -3.22
CA GLN A 839 2.74 -31.81 -4.31
C GLN A 839 1.26 -31.63 -4.69
N LYS A 840 1.00 -31.23 -5.94
CA LYS A 840 -0.38 -31.22 -6.47
C LYS A 840 -0.94 -32.65 -6.52
N LEU A 841 -2.22 -32.80 -6.23
CA LEU A 841 -2.91 -34.09 -6.28
C LEU A 841 -3.81 -34.17 -7.52
N ILE A 842 -3.87 -35.35 -8.13
CA ILE A 842 -4.72 -35.58 -9.29
C ILE A 842 -6.15 -35.77 -8.81
N VAL A 843 -7.08 -34.94 -9.30
CA VAL A 843 -8.52 -35.09 -9.09
C VAL A 843 -9.13 -35.84 -10.27
N MET A 844 -9.88 -36.89 -10.00
CA MET A 844 -10.62 -37.71 -10.97
C MET A 844 -12.12 -37.56 -10.78
N GLY A 845 -12.89 -37.69 -11.87
CA GLY A 845 -14.35 -37.59 -11.88
C GLY A 845 -14.85 -36.43 -12.73
N SER A 846 -16.16 -36.33 -12.94
CA SER A 846 -16.74 -35.27 -13.77
C SER A 846 -16.62 -33.87 -13.16
N LEU A 847 -16.38 -33.77 -11.84
CA LEU A 847 -16.31 -32.51 -11.10
C LEU A 847 -14.87 -32.11 -10.72
N LYS A 848 -13.86 -32.65 -11.41
CA LYS A 848 -12.44 -32.41 -11.09
C LYS A 848 -12.05 -30.92 -11.03
N ASP A 849 -12.66 -30.09 -11.87
CA ASP A 849 -12.34 -28.66 -11.98
C ASP A 849 -12.95 -27.83 -10.84
N HIS A 850 -13.81 -28.45 -10.02
CA HIS A 850 -14.44 -27.85 -8.84
C HIS A 850 -13.67 -28.09 -7.54
N ILE A 851 -12.48 -28.72 -7.61
CA ILE A 851 -11.65 -29.04 -6.45
C ILE A 851 -10.22 -28.57 -6.70
N VAL A 852 -9.66 -27.86 -5.71
CA VAL A 852 -8.22 -27.63 -5.58
C VAL A 852 -7.71 -28.61 -4.54
N ALA A 853 -6.74 -29.46 -4.91
CA ALA A 853 -6.18 -30.47 -4.01
C ALA A 853 -4.66 -30.55 -4.10
N PHE A 854 -3.99 -30.52 -2.94
CA PHE A 854 -2.54 -30.71 -2.84
C PHE A 854 -2.18 -31.37 -1.51
N SER A 855 -0.98 -31.94 -1.44
CA SER A 855 -0.41 -32.46 -0.20
C SER A 855 0.82 -31.67 0.23
N ARG A 856 0.98 -31.55 1.55
CA ARG A 856 2.22 -31.12 2.20
C ARG A 856 2.85 -32.32 2.89
N LYS A 857 4.17 -32.50 2.78
CA LYS A 857 4.87 -33.62 3.42
C LYS A 857 6.18 -33.18 4.06
N TRP A 858 6.41 -33.58 5.30
CA TRP A 858 7.67 -33.38 6.02
C TRP A 858 7.92 -34.55 6.96
N GLY A 859 9.01 -35.29 6.74
CA GLY A 859 9.27 -36.54 7.46
C GLY A 859 8.10 -37.53 7.29
N ASP A 860 7.59 -38.02 8.41
CA ASP A 860 6.46 -38.96 8.46
C ASP A 860 5.09 -38.26 8.47
N SER A 861 5.04 -36.93 8.60
CA SER A 861 3.79 -36.17 8.59
C SER A 861 3.42 -35.78 7.16
N THR A 862 2.17 -36.05 6.80
CA THR A 862 1.55 -35.70 5.52
C THR A 862 0.21 -35.03 5.79
N ALA A 863 -0.01 -33.87 5.18
CA ALA A 863 -1.30 -33.21 5.12
C ALA A 863 -1.86 -33.30 3.70
N ILE A 864 -3.16 -33.52 3.57
CA ILE A 864 -3.92 -33.37 2.34
C ILE A 864 -4.90 -32.21 2.51
N ILE A 865 -4.85 -31.28 1.56
CA ILE A 865 -5.63 -30.05 1.54
C ILE A 865 -6.62 -30.17 0.39
N ILE A 866 -7.91 -29.99 0.67
CA ILE A 866 -9.00 -30.04 -0.32
C ILE A 866 -9.91 -28.82 -0.13
N ALA A 867 -10.07 -28.03 -1.19
CA ALA A 867 -10.92 -26.85 -1.22
C ALA A 867 -11.82 -26.83 -2.47
N PRO A 868 -13.13 -26.56 -2.34
CA PRO A 868 -14.03 -26.46 -3.47
C PRO A 868 -13.95 -25.11 -4.18
N ARG A 869 -14.38 -25.07 -5.44
CA ARG A 869 -14.52 -23.85 -6.24
C ARG A 869 -15.64 -23.99 -7.27
N LEU A 870 -16.14 -22.86 -7.77
CA LEU A 870 -17.14 -22.77 -8.83
C LEU A 870 -18.45 -23.53 -8.51
N LEU A 871 -19.13 -23.18 -7.42
CA LEU A 871 -20.19 -24.02 -6.84
C LEU A 871 -21.59 -23.79 -7.42
N THR A 872 -21.80 -22.75 -8.23
CA THR A 872 -23.15 -22.38 -8.74
C THR A 872 -23.82 -23.46 -9.57
N LYS A 873 -23.04 -24.35 -10.20
CA LYS A 873 -23.54 -25.48 -11.01
C LYS A 873 -23.73 -26.77 -10.19
N LEU A 874 -23.27 -26.81 -8.94
CA LEU A 874 -23.19 -28.02 -8.13
C LEU A 874 -24.30 -28.11 -7.09
N ILE A 875 -24.68 -26.98 -6.51
CA ILE A 875 -25.67 -26.89 -5.44
C ILE A 875 -26.66 -25.76 -5.75
N GLN A 876 -27.83 -25.81 -5.12
CA GLN A 876 -28.81 -24.72 -5.12
C GLN A 876 -28.63 -23.81 -3.90
N GLU A 877 -29.19 -22.61 -3.95
CA GLU A 877 -29.21 -21.69 -2.81
C GLU A 877 -29.86 -22.37 -1.58
N GLY A 878 -29.19 -22.33 -0.44
CA GLY A 878 -29.63 -22.97 0.80
C GLY A 878 -29.14 -24.41 1.01
N GLU A 879 -28.54 -25.04 0.01
CA GLU A 879 -27.87 -26.34 0.18
C GLU A 879 -26.46 -26.16 0.79
N ASN A 880 -25.72 -27.24 1.00
CA ASN A 880 -24.31 -27.16 1.36
C ASN A 880 -23.52 -28.07 0.40
N PRO A 881 -22.28 -27.74 0.03
CA PRO A 881 -21.47 -28.54 -0.88
C PRO A 881 -20.89 -29.78 -0.17
N LEU A 882 -21.77 -30.64 0.37
CA LEU A 882 -21.42 -31.75 1.23
C LEU A 882 -21.96 -33.08 0.71
N GLY A 883 -21.19 -34.15 0.97
CA GLY A 883 -21.64 -35.52 0.81
C GLY A 883 -21.80 -36.01 -0.64
N GLU A 884 -22.44 -37.18 -0.77
CA GLU A 884 -22.50 -37.93 -2.03
C GLU A 884 -23.35 -37.26 -3.12
N GLN A 885 -24.45 -36.60 -2.75
CA GLN A 885 -25.36 -35.99 -3.72
C GLN A 885 -24.67 -34.89 -4.54
N VAL A 886 -23.75 -34.15 -3.91
CA VAL A 886 -22.97 -33.10 -4.55
C VAL A 886 -21.77 -33.67 -5.29
N TRP A 887 -20.93 -34.44 -4.60
CA TRP A 887 -19.59 -34.78 -5.10
C TRP A 887 -19.52 -36.06 -5.93
N ARG A 888 -20.57 -36.89 -5.91
CA ARG A 888 -20.73 -38.08 -6.76
C ARG A 888 -19.48 -38.98 -6.74
N GLU A 889 -18.96 -39.34 -7.92
CA GLU A 889 -17.79 -40.20 -8.10
C GLU A 889 -16.43 -39.46 -8.04
N THR A 890 -16.42 -38.20 -7.61
CA THR A 890 -15.21 -37.39 -7.56
C THR A 890 -14.27 -37.89 -6.47
N ARG A 891 -13.00 -38.09 -6.81
CA ARG A 891 -11.97 -38.62 -5.91
C ARG A 891 -10.61 -38.04 -6.23
N ILE A 892 -9.71 -38.03 -5.25
CA ILE A 892 -8.31 -37.66 -5.45
C ILE A 892 -7.42 -38.90 -5.42
N CYS A 893 -6.36 -38.90 -6.23
CA CYS A 893 -5.32 -39.91 -6.16
C CYS A 893 -4.33 -39.55 -5.05
N LEU A 894 -4.05 -40.52 -4.19
CA LEU A 894 -3.07 -40.39 -3.12
C LEU A 894 -1.66 -40.71 -3.64
N PRO A 895 -0.61 -40.07 -3.09
CA PRO A 895 0.77 -40.53 -3.30
C PRO A 895 0.94 -41.99 -2.86
N SER A 896 1.78 -42.76 -3.55
CA SER A 896 2.06 -44.16 -3.17
C SER A 896 2.62 -44.25 -1.74
N GLY A 897 2.15 -45.23 -0.96
CA GLY A 897 2.55 -45.40 0.44
C GLY A 897 1.92 -44.40 1.41
N SER A 898 0.82 -43.74 1.00
CA SER A 898 0.01 -42.90 1.87
C SER A 898 -0.68 -43.71 2.97
N SER A 899 -0.97 -43.05 4.10
CA SER A 899 -1.78 -43.64 5.16
C SER A 899 -3.19 -43.98 4.68
N LEU A 900 -3.77 -45.03 5.24
CA LEU A 900 -5.18 -45.38 5.11
C LEU A 900 -6.07 -44.73 6.17
N VAL A 901 -5.44 -44.12 7.20
CA VAL A 901 -6.12 -43.49 8.33
C VAL A 901 -5.72 -42.03 8.40
N TRP A 902 -6.72 -41.17 8.30
CA TRP A 902 -6.58 -39.73 8.29
C TRP A 902 -7.44 -39.12 9.38
N LYS A 903 -6.95 -38.05 9.98
CA LYS A 903 -7.72 -37.19 10.88
C LYS A 903 -8.01 -35.88 10.16
N ASN A 904 -9.28 -35.52 10.00
CA ASN A 904 -9.65 -34.20 9.50
C ASN A 904 -9.46 -33.18 10.63
N ALA A 905 -8.44 -32.33 10.55
CA ALA A 905 -8.11 -31.35 11.57
C ALA A 905 -9.17 -30.24 11.73
N ILE A 906 -10.06 -30.06 10.74
CA ILE A 906 -11.17 -29.10 10.82
C ILE A 906 -12.34 -29.69 11.61
N THR A 907 -12.74 -30.93 11.32
CA THR A 907 -13.92 -31.57 11.94
C THR A 907 -13.58 -32.51 13.11
N GLN A 908 -12.30 -32.75 13.34
CA GLN A 908 -11.73 -33.74 14.28
C GLN A 908 -12.17 -35.20 14.02
N GLN A 909 -12.81 -35.47 12.87
CA GLN A 909 -13.28 -36.81 12.53
C GLN A 909 -12.16 -37.66 11.93
N LYS A 910 -12.19 -38.96 12.23
CA LYS A 910 -11.32 -39.95 11.59
C LYS A 910 -11.95 -40.42 10.29
N LEU A 911 -11.14 -40.50 9.25
CA LEU A 911 -11.48 -41.09 7.97
C LEU A 911 -10.61 -42.34 7.78
N LYS A 912 -11.24 -43.49 7.61
CA LYS A 912 -10.57 -44.75 7.28
C LYS A 912 -11.01 -45.18 5.89
N GLU A 913 -10.04 -45.46 5.04
CA GLU A 913 -10.31 -45.85 3.65
C GLU A 913 -9.96 -47.31 3.41
N GLU A 914 -10.70 -47.93 2.50
CA GLU A 914 -10.58 -49.35 2.18
C GLU A 914 -9.55 -49.62 1.08
N LYS A 915 -9.14 -48.60 0.33
CA LYS A 915 -8.19 -48.69 -0.79
C LYS A 915 -7.03 -47.70 -0.62
N GLU A 916 -5.81 -48.16 -0.92
CA GLU A 916 -4.56 -47.43 -0.65
C GLU A 916 -4.28 -46.24 -1.57
N ASP A 917 -5.02 -46.07 -2.67
CA ASP A 917 -4.64 -45.15 -3.77
C ASP A 917 -5.60 -43.98 -4.01
N THR A 918 -6.78 -43.92 -3.40
CA THR A 918 -7.74 -42.82 -3.63
C THR A 918 -8.56 -42.40 -2.40
N LEU A 919 -8.94 -41.11 -2.32
CA LEU A 919 -9.93 -40.59 -1.36
C LEU A 919 -11.16 -40.05 -2.09
N TRP A 920 -12.35 -40.44 -1.65
CA TRP A 920 -13.61 -39.93 -2.20
C TRP A 920 -13.94 -38.55 -1.61
N ILE A 921 -14.15 -37.56 -2.47
CA ILE A 921 -14.48 -36.19 -2.02
C ILE A 921 -15.79 -36.17 -1.23
N ARG A 922 -16.78 -36.97 -1.62
CA ARG A 922 -18.04 -37.14 -0.88
C ARG A 922 -17.87 -37.60 0.57
N ASN A 923 -16.84 -38.39 0.86
CA ASN A 923 -16.57 -38.86 2.23
C ASN A 923 -15.77 -37.81 3.01
N VAL A 924 -14.81 -37.17 2.34
CA VAL A 924 -13.95 -36.16 2.95
C VAL A 924 -14.71 -34.88 3.30
N LEU A 925 -15.57 -34.41 2.39
CA LEU A 925 -16.41 -33.23 2.55
C LEU A 925 -17.82 -33.64 3.00
N ASN A 926 -17.92 -34.51 4.00
CA ASN A 926 -19.21 -34.96 4.51
C ASN A 926 -19.80 -34.00 5.56
N HIS A 927 -18.94 -33.36 6.35
CA HIS A 927 -19.36 -32.49 7.47
C HIS A 927 -19.03 -31.02 7.26
N PHE A 928 -17.97 -30.70 6.53
CA PHE A 928 -17.52 -29.31 6.33
C PHE A 928 -17.06 -29.08 4.87
N PRO A 929 -17.25 -27.87 4.31
CA PRO A 929 -16.97 -27.60 2.89
C PRO A 929 -15.51 -27.75 2.45
N VAL A 930 -14.57 -27.69 3.39
CA VAL A 930 -13.12 -27.87 3.14
C VAL A 930 -12.57 -28.96 4.07
N ALA A 931 -11.42 -29.53 3.72
CA ALA A 931 -10.78 -30.55 4.54
C ALA A 931 -9.27 -30.40 4.60
N LEU A 932 -8.74 -30.49 5.83
CA LEU A 932 -7.32 -30.66 6.14
C LEU A 932 -7.14 -32.04 6.78
N LEU A 933 -6.66 -33.00 6.01
CA LEU A 933 -6.45 -34.37 6.49
C LEU A 933 -4.99 -34.55 6.90
N ILE A 934 -4.73 -34.92 8.14
CA ILE A 934 -3.39 -35.27 8.63
C ILE A 934 -3.32 -36.79 8.81
N ASN A 935 -2.24 -37.42 8.36
CA ASN A 935 -2.08 -38.86 8.57
C ASN A 935 -1.88 -39.18 10.06
N GLU A 936 -2.54 -40.22 10.56
CA GLU A 936 -2.18 -40.79 11.86
C GLU A 936 -0.93 -41.67 11.68
N GLN A 937 0.09 -41.47 12.53
CA GLN A 937 1.21 -42.40 12.59
C GLN A 937 0.68 -43.74 13.09
N GLY A 938 0.82 -44.80 12.29
CA GLY A 938 0.50 -46.15 12.74
C GLY A 938 1.38 -46.49 13.95
N GLU A 939 0.78 -47.02 15.01
CA GLU A 939 1.54 -47.70 16.05
C GLU A 939 2.42 -48.75 15.37
N THR A 940 3.74 -48.53 15.36
CA THR A 940 4.68 -49.59 15.03
C THR A 940 4.50 -50.66 16.10
N ASN A 941 3.73 -51.71 15.79
CA ASN A 941 3.66 -52.92 16.57
C ASN A 941 5.09 -53.46 16.73
N ASN A 942 5.71 -53.16 17.87
CA ASN A 942 6.98 -53.72 18.33
C ASN A 942 6.78 -55.12 18.92
N ASP A 943 5.83 -55.90 18.40
CA ASP A 943 5.66 -57.32 18.72
C ASP A 943 6.29 -58.16 17.61
N SER A 944 7.62 -58.16 17.59
CA SER A 944 8.37 -59.30 17.05
C SER A 944 9.42 -59.70 18.09
N GLU A 945 8.95 -60.45 19.09
CA GLU A 945 9.85 -61.33 19.85
C GLU A 945 10.62 -62.21 18.84
N PRO A 946 11.96 -62.23 18.88
CA PRO A 946 12.71 -63.15 18.07
C PRO A 946 12.60 -64.54 18.70
N THR A 947 11.87 -65.44 18.04
CA THR A 947 11.96 -66.88 18.30
C THR A 947 13.40 -67.33 17.99
N VAL A 948 14.17 -67.55 19.05
CA VAL A 948 15.47 -68.23 18.98
C VAL A 948 15.19 -69.71 18.74
N ASP A 949 15.26 -70.13 17.49
CA ASP A 949 15.40 -71.54 17.13
C ASP A 949 16.82 -72.00 17.47
N SER A 950 16.91 -72.92 18.43
CA SER A 950 18.15 -73.60 18.80
C SER A 950 18.22 -74.95 18.10
N GLN A 951 18.98 -75.01 17.00
CA GLN A 951 19.58 -76.26 16.52
C GLN A 951 21.01 -76.03 15.99
N ASN A 952 21.92 -76.80 16.59
CA ASN A 952 23.37 -77.00 16.37
C ASN A 952 24.34 -76.02 17.04
#